data_AF-A0CLB1-F1
#
_entry.id   AF-A0CLB1-F1
#
_cell.length_a   1.000
_cell.length_b   1.000
_cell.length_c   1.000
_cell.angle_alpha   90.00
_cell.angle_beta   90.00
_cell.angle_gamma   90.00
#
_symmetry.space_group_name_H-M   'P 1'
#
loop_
_entity.id
_entity.type
_entity.pdbx_description
1 polymer ?
#
loop_
_entity_poly.entity_id
_entity_poly.type
_entity_poly.pdbx_seq_one_letter_code
_entity_poly.pdbx_strand_id
1 'polypeptide(L)'
;MAEATPEITLQIYAQALENLEKAYDILHTPYSNFMVESTKILVSPDYPVEIRINIGVVLRNILIEQWELIQPSRKVIRELLLNGLVMNVSNMPIIELISSIIVSIIVLDPSHIWPSPLMELLNWMDDINAVESSLELFLQLFGRLSETNGEHQNLLKEIVPSVLEKGFGIFAQPELNEMLREKILLMVYLVLRSISFADGTDNSLVNKCMDNTFQIWMSLFLSALQTSPKSHIFIKKLVLKILIVIFRDFGVYSRKSLAISLIPIWKFFNSITQLYIGHIVYQIDVDHIDALFVEEAKELPISNQRIINLRNDIEYKYLNEDDDYENHIEGLCAYSIELITILVTKPALYNLIKFGTFPLLNTLSTFLTATKEQEKQWVKDPSYFILNDEEELLQKSVRTLALKLINDMIEKYGDQFIQQILIVGEKLILNRDEKEFIDLAQSIISKLNFQELKGQQSKDFDQDSVMQFMKGSIITINNNHYLKSFIQKRKETGYLLLGSFSEDIIVFQQKHQSTFDIKKCMQNILYELEKQNSHSLQARAIWSTTRYSDLISHQFKELFVPLFESVIVYLDSKFPITLRIISVKALGNYASKIHKYSIPFEYKQEFMESVLTVLQEATQDQMISILESTIHLVKFSPNLATTLAKSGSKVLLQFFSVFHSEQSVIKPFNELIVRICQCKEAYPYIFEVIPIQLFKVFCPFILDCFQVFYEDVHKIQDKSKIKQSDITLMSAIMNITSTFIKFCSDSKAQDAFINLLPSMVNLILINEDPQLQVHTSQCLKNFIIIETGQILKMNLVQDVMKVNLKLLEVSQNSANESASLFAGNLVMITINNLLDGNPDLNLLKAVVFKIYRSRMPSTVQSLVLVYARMIIEKPKESIAFLTSWSIDNRMALKVLIDKWLLQQPLFRGKGTKNATFSALMKLFLVKDKTLENLLVIGYNPSHQNINSDVYAPFKILSLLIRCLDNEIVPCKQENVDQQQEDDRLEVDNDDDDFNDKRYQDQVDVDLEKIKDDEDQDIADRFAVFFRHLSIQLLDPKEKKDKGLADLETGSTLYMSEFLDFNQEVGEECDETTEEDLTYLKDPCLNINLVDTLKEFFTNLQKNDQEYFKFCLRHLLKEDILLLQKHIKLNS
;
A
#
# COMPACT_ATOMS: atom_id res chain seq x y z
N MET A 1 -24.39 -1.93 56.02
CA MET A 1 -23.10 -1.85 55.29
C MET A 1 -21.96 -1.20 56.10
N ALA A 2 -22.21 -0.53 57.24
CA ALA A 2 -21.14 0.03 58.09
C ALA A 2 -20.29 -1.04 58.84
N GLU A 3 -20.87 -2.22 59.11
CA GLU A 3 -20.19 -3.40 59.67
C GLU A 3 -20.36 -4.57 58.70
N ALA A 4 -19.55 -4.60 57.63
CA ALA A 4 -19.50 -5.77 56.75
C ALA A 4 -18.83 -6.92 57.52
N THR A 5 -19.53 -8.05 57.65
CA THR A 5 -18.95 -9.34 58.08
C THR A 5 -18.78 -10.25 56.86
N PRO A 6 -17.99 -11.33 56.93
CA PRO A 6 -17.86 -12.27 55.82
C PRO A 6 -19.20 -12.84 55.34
N GLU A 7 -20.13 -13.11 56.28
CA GLU A 7 -21.48 -13.62 56.00
C GLU A 7 -22.34 -12.60 55.24
N ILE A 8 -22.31 -11.32 55.66
CA ILE A 8 -23.03 -10.23 54.97
C ILE A 8 -22.44 -9.99 53.58
N THR A 9 -21.11 -10.08 53.44
CA THR A 9 -20.41 -9.90 52.17
C THR A 9 -20.77 -11.00 51.17
N LEU A 10 -20.79 -12.26 51.60
CA LEU A 10 -21.24 -13.39 50.77
C LEU A 10 -22.72 -13.28 50.37
N GLN A 11 -23.59 -12.82 51.28
CA GLN A 11 -25.01 -12.55 50.95
C GLN A 11 -25.17 -11.45 49.89
N ILE A 12 -24.36 -10.40 49.96
CA ILE A 12 -24.35 -9.32 48.95
C ILE A 12 -23.92 -9.86 47.58
N TYR A 13 -22.87 -10.67 47.50
CA TYR A 13 -22.44 -11.29 46.24
C TYR A 13 -23.46 -12.31 45.71
N ALA A 14 -24.12 -13.09 46.58
CA ALA A 14 -25.18 -14.00 46.18
C ALA A 14 -26.39 -13.26 45.58
N GLN A 15 -26.81 -12.14 46.20
CA GLN A 15 -27.88 -11.28 45.67
C GLN A 15 -27.48 -10.58 44.36
N ALA A 16 -26.20 -10.19 44.22
CA ALA A 16 -25.66 -9.59 43.01
C ALA A 16 -25.65 -10.57 41.82
N LEU A 17 -25.31 -11.84 42.05
CA LEU A 17 -25.29 -12.88 41.02
C LEU A 17 -26.69 -13.28 40.50
N GLU A 18 -27.75 -13.02 41.27
CA GLU A 18 -29.14 -13.25 40.84
C GLU A 18 -29.66 -12.16 39.89
N ASN A 19 -29.04 -10.97 39.83
CA ASN A 19 -29.46 -9.87 38.95
C ASN A 19 -28.29 -8.90 38.62
N LEU A 20 -27.63 -9.14 37.49
CA LEU A 20 -26.42 -8.42 37.03
C LEU A 20 -26.61 -6.89 36.90
N GLU A 21 -27.79 -6.39 36.53
CA GLU A 21 -28.04 -4.95 36.42
C GLU A 21 -28.12 -4.27 37.80
N LYS A 22 -28.65 -4.94 38.82
CA LYS A 22 -28.69 -4.43 40.21
C LYS A 22 -27.38 -4.64 40.96
N ALA A 23 -26.58 -5.62 40.54
CA ALA A 23 -25.25 -5.88 41.10
C ALA A 23 -24.34 -4.65 41.00
N TYR A 24 -24.37 -3.96 39.86
CA TYR A 24 -23.55 -2.77 39.62
C TYR A 24 -23.85 -1.66 40.64
N ASP A 25 -25.14 -1.32 40.86
CA ASP A 25 -25.53 -0.30 41.84
C ASP A 25 -25.18 -0.68 43.29
N ILE A 26 -25.31 -1.96 43.66
CA ILE A 26 -24.99 -2.46 45.00
C ILE A 26 -23.48 -2.46 45.26
N LEU A 27 -22.69 -2.81 44.24
CA LEU A 27 -21.24 -2.98 44.34
C LEU A 27 -20.44 -1.70 44.09
N HIS A 28 -21.01 -0.69 43.42
CA HIS A 28 -20.39 0.64 43.23
C HIS A 28 -20.55 1.60 44.41
N THR A 29 -21.10 1.18 45.55
CA THR A 29 -21.17 2.06 46.72
C THR A 29 -19.86 1.95 47.54
N PRO A 30 -19.10 3.05 47.76
CA PRO A 30 -17.74 3.01 48.27
C PRO A 30 -17.68 2.75 49.78
N TYR A 31 -17.83 1.49 50.19
CA TYR A 31 -17.66 1.08 51.58
C TYR A 31 -16.28 0.46 51.80
N SER A 32 -15.40 1.20 52.47
CA SER A 32 -14.02 0.80 52.77
C SER A 32 -13.92 -0.55 53.52
N ASN A 33 -14.93 -0.87 54.35
CA ASN A 33 -15.01 -2.14 55.08
C ASN A 33 -15.43 -3.32 54.17
N PHE A 34 -16.32 -3.08 53.20
CA PHE A 34 -16.74 -4.09 52.24
C PHE A 34 -15.56 -4.55 51.39
N MET A 35 -14.74 -3.61 50.88
CA MET A 35 -13.56 -3.93 50.07
C MET A 35 -12.51 -4.74 50.85
N VAL A 36 -12.31 -4.45 52.15
CA VAL A 36 -11.40 -5.21 53.01
C VAL A 36 -11.92 -6.63 53.23
N GLU A 37 -13.21 -6.81 53.54
CA GLU A 37 -13.79 -8.14 53.73
C GLU A 37 -13.82 -8.96 52.43
N SER A 38 -14.16 -8.35 51.29
CA SER A 38 -14.06 -9.01 49.97
C SER A 38 -12.63 -9.47 49.66
N THR A 39 -11.63 -8.66 50.02
CA THR A 39 -10.22 -9.03 49.87
C THR A 39 -9.84 -10.20 50.80
N LYS A 40 -10.34 -10.22 52.06
CA LYS A 40 -10.13 -11.36 52.98
C LYS A 40 -10.73 -12.66 52.45
N ILE A 41 -11.94 -12.60 51.89
CA ILE A 41 -12.61 -13.77 51.30
C ILE A 41 -11.81 -14.27 50.08
N LEU A 42 -11.39 -13.36 49.19
CA LEU A 42 -10.55 -13.71 48.04
C LEU A 42 -9.27 -14.43 48.45
N VAL A 43 -8.60 -13.93 49.48
CA VAL A 43 -7.28 -14.42 49.92
C VAL A 43 -7.36 -15.69 50.77
N SER A 44 -8.41 -15.88 51.57
CA SER A 44 -8.50 -16.99 52.52
C SER A 44 -8.72 -18.35 51.82
N PRO A 45 -7.95 -19.39 52.17
CA PRO A 45 -8.15 -20.75 51.66
C PRO A 45 -9.41 -21.43 52.20
N ASP A 46 -10.07 -20.84 53.20
CA ASP A 46 -11.26 -21.41 53.85
C ASP A 46 -12.53 -21.38 52.97
N TYR A 47 -12.51 -20.63 51.87
CA TYR A 47 -13.64 -20.47 50.96
C TYR A 47 -13.44 -21.25 49.64
N PRO A 48 -14.52 -21.72 48.97
CA PRO A 48 -14.42 -22.41 47.69
C PRO A 48 -13.81 -21.55 46.57
N VAL A 49 -12.96 -22.17 45.74
CA VAL A 49 -12.20 -21.48 44.67
C VAL A 49 -13.11 -20.72 43.70
N GLU A 50 -14.23 -21.30 43.29
CA GLU A 50 -15.19 -20.64 42.37
C GLU A 50 -15.75 -19.33 42.94
N ILE A 51 -16.12 -19.33 44.23
CA ILE A 51 -16.62 -18.14 44.92
C ILE A 51 -15.53 -17.07 44.98
N ARG A 52 -14.30 -17.48 45.32
CA ARG A 52 -13.15 -16.58 45.42
C ARG A 52 -12.80 -15.95 44.07
N ILE A 53 -12.82 -16.72 42.99
CA ILE A 53 -12.61 -16.21 41.62
C ILE A 53 -13.69 -15.19 41.24
N ASN A 54 -14.97 -15.53 41.43
CA ASN A 54 -16.08 -14.63 41.10
C ASN A 54 -15.99 -13.31 41.88
N ILE A 55 -15.69 -13.38 43.18
CA ILE A 55 -15.49 -12.20 44.02
C ILE A 55 -14.29 -11.39 43.51
N GLY A 56 -13.15 -12.02 43.24
CA GLY A 56 -11.93 -11.33 42.82
C GLY A 56 -12.05 -10.63 41.46
N VAL A 57 -12.73 -11.23 40.48
CA VAL A 57 -12.96 -10.60 39.15
C VAL A 57 -13.77 -9.32 39.30
N VAL A 58 -14.82 -9.36 40.12
CA VAL A 58 -15.67 -8.20 40.39
C VAL A 58 -14.92 -7.16 41.24
N LEU A 59 -14.19 -7.62 42.27
CA LEU A 59 -13.39 -6.79 43.16
C LEU A 59 -12.33 -5.99 42.41
N ARG A 60 -11.68 -6.58 41.39
CA ARG A 60 -10.67 -5.92 40.56
C ARG A 60 -11.18 -4.61 39.95
N ASN A 61 -12.33 -4.65 39.27
CA ASN A 61 -12.88 -3.47 38.60
C ASN A 61 -13.29 -2.39 39.60
N ILE A 62 -13.93 -2.79 40.70
CA ILE A 62 -14.36 -1.86 41.75
C ILE A 62 -13.15 -1.21 42.43
N LEU A 63 -12.08 -1.98 42.69
CA LEU A 63 -10.84 -1.45 43.25
C LEU A 63 -10.20 -0.41 42.33
N ILE A 64 -10.16 -0.65 41.02
CA ILE A 64 -9.59 0.30 40.05
C ILE A 64 -10.34 1.64 40.08
N GLU A 65 -11.68 1.59 40.05
CA GLU A 65 -12.49 2.81 40.00
C GLU A 65 -12.50 3.58 41.32
N GLN A 66 -12.48 2.87 42.46
CA GLN A 66 -12.70 3.46 43.77
C GLN A 66 -11.44 3.57 44.61
N TRP A 67 -10.27 3.21 44.06
CA TRP A 67 -9.00 3.24 44.79
C TRP A 67 -8.81 4.57 45.50
N GLU A 68 -9.15 5.68 44.81
CA GLU A 68 -8.96 7.02 45.37
C GLU A 68 -9.80 7.30 46.63
N LEU A 69 -10.99 6.71 46.73
CA LEU A 69 -11.99 7.01 47.76
C LEU A 69 -11.82 6.21 49.06
N ILE A 70 -11.00 5.15 49.07
CA ILE A 70 -10.89 4.19 50.19
C ILE A 70 -9.64 4.38 51.09
N GLN A 71 -9.18 5.62 51.26
CA GLN A 71 -7.88 5.99 51.86
C GLN A 71 -7.47 5.35 53.21
N PRO A 72 -8.32 5.05 54.21
CA PRO A 72 -7.82 4.35 55.40
C PRO A 72 -7.58 2.83 55.16
N SER A 73 -8.27 2.23 54.19
CA SER A 73 -8.24 0.78 53.95
C SER A 73 -7.18 0.32 52.96
N ARG A 74 -6.58 1.22 52.16
CA ARG A 74 -5.60 0.84 51.12
C ARG A 74 -4.42 0.05 51.68
N LYS A 75 -3.86 0.47 52.82
CA LYS A 75 -2.74 -0.23 53.47
C LYS A 75 -3.12 -1.67 53.83
N VAL A 76 -4.29 -1.86 54.43
CA VAL A 76 -4.81 -3.18 54.83
C VAL A 76 -5.04 -4.06 53.60
N ILE A 77 -5.62 -3.52 52.53
CA ILE A 77 -5.86 -4.25 51.28
C ILE A 77 -4.55 -4.70 50.64
N ARG A 78 -3.53 -3.82 50.58
CA ARG A 78 -2.19 -4.18 50.06
C ARG A 78 -1.58 -5.34 50.86
N GLU A 79 -1.57 -5.24 52.19
CA GLU A 79 -1.04 -6.31 53.06
C GLU A 79 -1.80 -7.63 52.89
N LEU A 80 -3.13 -7.59 52.77
CA LEU A 80 -3.94 -8.79 52.52
C LEU A 80 -3.64 -9.43 51.17
N LEU A 81 -3.52 -8.64 50.09
CA LEU A 81 -3.20 -9.15 48.75
C LEU A 81 -1.80 -9.77 48.71
N LEU A 82 -0.79 -9.09 49.30
CA LEU A 82 0.58 -9.60 49.38
C LEU A 82 0.64 -10.92 50.17
N ASN A 83 0.00 -10.99 51.33
CA ASN A 83 -0.11 -12.22 52.12
C ASN A 83 -0.87 -13.32 51.35
N GLY A 84 -1.84 -12.92 50.53
CA GLY A 84 -2.61 -13.88 49.74
C GLY A 84 -1.85 -14.59 48.65
N LEU A 85 -0.77 -13.98 48.13
CA LEU A 85 0.17 -14.67 47.27
C LEU A 85 0.87 -15.82 48.02
N VAL A 86 1.26 -15.63 49.29
CA VAL A 86 1.85 -16.70 50.14
C VAL A 86 0.84 -17.80 50.42
N MET A 87 -0.37 -17.42 50.83
CA MET A 87 -1.35 -18.39 51.34
C MET A 87 -1.88 -19.32 50.25
N ASN A 88 -1.68 -18.97 48.98
CA ASN A 88 -2.26 -19.66 47.84
C ASN A 88 -1.22 -20.16 46.84
N VAL A 89 0.03 -20.36 47.25
CA VAL A 89 1.16 -20.80 46.40
C VAL A 89 0.83 -21.98 45.45
N SER A 90 -0.07 -22.88 45.86
CA SER A 90 -0.52 -24.03 45.06
C SER A 90 -1.80 -23.81 44.22
N ASN A 91 -2.33 -22.59 44.13
CA ASN A 91 -3.59 -22.28 43.45
C ASN A 91 -3.41 -21.15 42.42
N MET A 92 -2.91 -21.51 41.23
CA MET A 92 -2.58 -20.57 40.16
C MET A 92 -3.73 -19.67 39.73
N PRO A 93 -4.98 -20.15 39.52
CA PRO A 93 -6.09 -19.25 39.16
C PRO A 93 -6.32 -18.10 40.15
N ILE A 94 -6.12 -18.36 41.44
CA ILE A 94 -6.22 -17.33 42.48
C ILE A 94 -5.00 -16.42 42.48
N ILE A 95 -3.79 -16.97 42.34
CA ILE A 95 -2.55 -16.18 42.25
C ILE A 95 -2.60 -15.23 41.06
N GLU A 96 -3.04 -15.71 39.90
CA GLU A 96 -3.18 -14.92 38.67
C GLU A 96 -4.12 -13.73 38.90
N LEU A 97 -5.25 -13.97 39.57
CA LEU A 97 -6.24 -12.95 39.87
C LEU A 97 -5.74 -11.94 40.92
N ILE A 98 -5.11 -12.41 42.00
CA ILE A 98 -4.48 -11.55 43.01
C ILE A 98 -3.38 -10.70 42.38
N SER A 99 -2.53 -11.31 41.53
CA SER A 99 -1.46 -10.62 40.80
C SER A 99 -2.03 -9.53 39.89
N SER A 100 -3.10 -9.82 39.16
CA SER A 100 -3.77 -8.86 38.28
C SER A 100 -4.32 -7.67 39.04
N ILE A 101 -4.89 -7.89 40.23
CA ILE A 101 -5.35 -6.83 41.13
C ILE A 101 -4.16 -6.00 41.64
N ILE A 102 -3.09 -6.64 42.11
CA ILE A 102 -1.88 -5.95 42.59
C ILE A 102 -1.28 -5.07 41.49
N VAL A 103 -1.10 -5.58 40.28
CA VAL A 103 -0.55 -4.82 39.15
C VAL A 103 -1.43 -3.62 38.80
N SER A 104 -2.76 -3.81 38.82
CA SER A 104 -3.70 -2.70 38.58
C SER A 104 -3.57 -1.61 39.65
N ILE A 105 -3.30 -1.98 40.91
CA ILE A 105 -3.07 -1.05 42.01
C ILE A 105 -1.71 -0.35 41.89
N ILE A 106 -0.64 -1.06 41.49
CA ILE A 106 0.70 -0.48 41.34
C ILE A 106 0.69 0.73 40.40
N VAL A 107 -0.08 0.66 39.31
CA VAL A 107 -0.22 1.76 38.34
C VAL A 107 -0.95 2.97 38.93
N LEU A 108 -1.87 2.76 39.88
CA LEU A 108 -2.65 3.82 40.52
C LEU A 108 -1.91 4.44 41.73
N ASP A 109 -1.04 3.69 42.38
CA ASP A 109 -0.33 4.13 43.56
C ASP A 109 0.92 4.98 43.24
N PRO A 110 1.32 5.87 44.17
CA PRO A 110 2.62 6.53 44.09
C PRO A 110 3.78 5.52 44.00
N SER A 111 4.70 5.76 43.06
CA SER A 111 5.80 4.84 42.70
C SER A 111 6.77 4.48 43.84
N HIS A 112 6.82 5.26 44.93
CA HIS A 112 7.70 5.02 46.07
C HIS A 112 7.18 3.98 47.07
N ILE A 113 5.91 3.54 46.95
CA ILE A 113 5.28 2.62 47.92
C ILE A 113 5.67 1.16 47.66
N TRP A 114 5.76 0.78 46.39
CA TRP A 114 5.87 -0.60 45.93
C TRP A 114 7.27 -1.23 45.85
N PRO A 115 8.40 -0.50 45.76
CA PRO A 115 9.73 -1.11 45.62
C PRO A 115 10.06 -2.10 46.74
N SER A 116 9.87 -1.74 48.01
CA SER A 116 10.21 -2.63 49.14
C SER A 116 9.35 -3.90 49.18
N PRO A 117 8.00 -3.85 49.06
CA PRO A 117 7.18 -5.06 48.96
C PRO A 117 7.55 -5.97 47.79
N LEU A 118 7.82 -5.41 46.60
CA LEU A 118 8.20 -6.20 45.43
C LEU A 118 9.55 -6.89 45.64
N MET A 119 10.51 -6.23 46.29
CA MET A 119 11.80 -6.83 46.64
C MET A 119 11.66 -7.99 47.64
N GLU A 120 10.71 -7.93 48.56
CA GLU A 120 10.41 -9.04 49.47
C GLU A 120 9.84 -10.24 48.72
N LEU A 121 8.87 -10.01 47.82
CA LEU A 121 8.29 -11.05 46.95
C LEU A 121 9.32 -11.66 46.00
N LEU A 122 10.27 -10.85 45.52
CA LEU A 122 11.35 -11.32 44.67
C LEU A 122 12.25 -12.34 45.39
N ASN A 123 12.44 -12.19 46.70
CA ASN A 123 13.21 -13.15 47.50
C ASN A 123 12.49 -14.49 47.67
N TRP A 124 11.15 -14.54 47.54
CA TRP A 124 10.43 -15.83 47.58
C TRP A 124 10.72 -16.72 46.39
N MET A 125 11.27 -16.15 45.31
CA MET A 125 11.75 -16.96 44.20
C MET A 125 12.97 -17.84 44.56
N ASP A 126 13.54 -17.75 45.77
CA ASP A 126 14.52 -18.74 46.23
C ASP A 126 13.88 -20.08 46.62
N ASP A 127 12.60 -20.08 46.98
CA ASP A 127 11.87 -21.31 47.33
C ASP A 127 11.18 -21.86 46.08
N ILE A 128 11.60 -23.05 45.64
CA ILE A 128 11.06 -23.76 44.47
C ILE A 128 9.53 -23.85 44.51
N ASN A 129 8.93 -23.96 45.69
CA ASN A 129 7.48 -24.04 45.81
C ASN A 129 6.79 -22.70 45.52
N ALA A 130 7.44 -21.57 45.86
CA ALA A 130 6.87 -20.22 45.75
C ALA A 130 7.35 -19.44 44.50
N VAL A 131 8.35 -19.95 43.78
CA VAL A 131 8.89 -19.36 42.53
C VAL A 131 7.79 -19.03 41.54
N GLU A 132 6.87 -19.97 41.29
CA GLU A 132 5.85 -19.79 40.26
C GLU A 132 4.88 -18.65 40.60
N SER A 133 4.53 -18.50 41.88
CA SER A 133 3.62 -17.46 42.35
C SER A 133 4.24 -16.06 42.25
N SER A 134 5.51 -15.93 42.61
CA SER A 134 6.24 -14.66 42.48
C SER A 134 6.48 -14.31 41.01
N LEU A 135 6.87 -15.28 40.19
CA LEU A 135 7.10 -15.09 38.75
C LEU A 135 5.83 -14.66 38.01
N GLU A 136 4.67 -15.20 38.37
CA GLU A 136 3.37 -14.78 37.82
C GLU A 136 3.11 -13.28 38.03
N LEU A 137 3.36 -12.77 39.24
CA LEU A 137 3.21 -11.34 39.53
C LEU A 137 4.14 -10.48 38.66
N PHE A 138 5.42 -10.84 38.56
CA PHE A 138 6.39 -10.08 37.77
C PHE A 138 6.10 -10.13 36.27
N LEU A 139 5.62 -11.26 35.74
CA LEU A 139 5.18 -11.37 34.35
C LEU A 139 4.03 -10.42 34.04
N GLN A 140 2.99 -10.40 34.88
CA GLN A 140 1.88 -9.46 34.70
C GLN A 140 2.30 -8.00 34.90
N LEU A 141 3.18 -7.73 35.87
CA LEU A 141 3.70 -6.40 36.15
C LEU A 141 4.47 -5.84 34.97
N PHE A 142 5.47 -6.56 34.47
CA PHE A 142 6.28 -6.10 33.33
C PHE A 142 5.53 -6.16 32.01
N GLY A 143 4.55 -7.08 31.86
CA GLY A 143 3.58 -7.04 30.77
C GLY A 143 2.89 -5.68 30.71
N ARG A 144 2.30 -5.25 31.83
CA ARG A 144 1.63 -3.95 31.92
C ARG A 144 2.60 -2.78 31.77
N LEU A 145 3.75 -2.80 32.45
CA LEU A 145 4.71 -1.69 32.41
C LEU A 145 5.33 -1.51 31.01
N SER A 146 5.47 -2.59 30.23
CA SER A 146 5.98 -2.51 28.85
C SER A 146 5.08 -1.72 27.90
N GLU A 147 3.79 -1.54 28.24
CA GLU A 147 2.84 -0.73 27.47
C GLU A 147 2.85 0.76 27.87
N THR A 148 3.44 1.11 29.01
CA THR A 148 3.31 2.46 29.62
C THR A 148 4.32 3.50 29.12
N ASN A 149 5.16 3.18 28.13
CA ASN A 149 6.14 4.11 27.52
C ASN A 149 6.94 4.96 28.54
N GLY A 150 7.30 4.38 29.69
CA GLY A 150 8.11 5.06 30.69
C GLY A 150 7.36 5.98 31.64
N GLU A 151 6.06 5.81 31.90
CA GLU A 151 5.36 6.58 32.95
C GLU A 151 5.85 6.25 34.38
N HIS A 152 6.36 5.03 34.60
CA HIS A 152 6.78 4.53 35.92
C HIS A 152 8.31 4.37 36.08
N GLN A 153 9.11 5.29 35.54
CA GLN A 153 10.60 5.16 35.49
C GLN A 153 11.26 4.97 36.86
N ASN A 154 10.76 5.65 37.90
CA ASN A 154 11.33 5.55 39.25
C ASN A 154 11.19 4.13 39.84
N LEU A 155 10.05 3.48 39.59
CA LEU A 155 9.81 2.10 40.01
C LEU A 155 10.77 1.16 39.27
N LEU A 156 10.86 1.29 37.95
CA LEU A 156 11.76 0.49 37.10
C LEU A 156 13.21 0.59 37.57
N LYS A 157 13.68 1.81 37.88
CA LYS A 157 15.04 2.09 38.34
C LYS A 157 15.43 1.38 39.65
N GLU A 158 14.46 1.02 40.47
CA GLU A 158 14.68 0.36 41.76
C GLU A 158 14.57 -1.16 41.66
N ILE A 159 13.61 -1.68 40.90
CA ILE A 159 13.31 -3.12 40.88
C ILE A 159 14.07 -3.89 39.78
N VAL A 160 14.27 -3.30 38.60
CA VAL A 160 14.79 -4.01 37.42
C VAL A 160 16.18 -4.64 37.65
N PRO A 161 17.18 -3.94 38.24
CA PRO A 161 18.49 -4.53 38.46
C PRO A 161 18.41 -5.84 39.25
N SER A 162 17.62 -5.84 40.33
CA SER A 162 17.45 -7.00 41.20
C SER A 162 16.63 -8.10 40.56
N VAL A 163 15.59 -7.77 39.77
CA VAL A 163 14.81 -8.76 39.02
C VAL A 163 15.70 -9.51 38.02
N LEU A 164 16.55 -8.80 37.27
CA LEU A 164 17.46 -9.43 36.31
C LEU A 164 18.54 -10.29 36.99
N GLU A 165 19.08 -9.83 38.12
CA GLU A 165 20.08 -10.58 38.90
C GLU A 165 19.48 -11.86 39.49
N LYS A 166 18.33 -11.73 40.16
CA LYS A 166 17.63 -12.85 40.78
C LYS A 166 17.13 -13.85 39.74
N GLY A 167 16.54 -13.35 38.66
CA GLY A 167 16.06 -14.16 37.54
C GLY A 167 17.17 -15.04 36.96
N PHE A 168 18.39 -14.51 36.81
CA PHE A 168 19.53 -15.30 36.36
C PHE A 168 19.91 -16.39 37.37
N GLY A 169 19.98 -16.04 38.66
CA GLY A 169 20.30 -16.99 39.72
C GLY A 169 19.35 -18.19 39.77
N ILE A 170 18.06 -17.96 39.54
CA ILE A 170 17.03 -19.01 39.50
C ILE A 170 17.12 -19.81 38.20
N PHE A 171 17.30 -19.14 37.06
CA PHE A 171 17.44 -19.81 35.76
C PHE A 171 18.59 -20.84 35.77
N ALA A 172 19.69 -20.50 36.46
CA ALA A 172 20.87 -21.34 36.58
C ALA A 172 20.70 -22.56 37.52
N GLN A 173 19.58 -22.68 38.25
CA GLN A 173 19.34 -23.82 39.12
C GLN A 173 19.08 -25.10 38.28
N PRO A 174 19.75 -26.22 38.60
CA PRO A 174 19.61 -27.46 37.84
C PRO A 174 18.23 -28.11 38.02
N GLU A 175 17.61 -27.91 39.18
CA GLU A 175 16.32 -28.52 39.58
C GLU A 175 15.10 -27.87 38.92
N LEU A 176 15.28 -26.70 38.28
CA LEU A 176 14.20 -25.98 37.63
C LEU A 176 13.72 -26.71 36.37
N ASN A 177 12.40 -26.72 36.11
CA ASN A 177 11.84 -27.31 34.89
C ASN A 177 11.95 -26.35 33.68
N GLU A 178 11.69 -26.86 32.48
CA GLU A 178 11.78 -26.09 31.23
C GLU A 178 10.74 -24.95 31.16
N MET A 179 9.49 -25.22 31.56
CA MET A 179 8.41 -24.23 31.57
C MET A 179 8.73 -23.00 32.45
N LEU A 180 9.33 -23.19 33.62
CA LEU A 180 9.74 -22.09 34.49
C LEU A 180 10.92 -21.32 33.90
N ARG A 181 11.86 -21.99 33.20
CA ARG A 181 12.93 -21.31 32.45
C ARG A 181 12.37 -20.45 31.32
N GLU A 182 11.35 -20.93 30.60
CA GLU A 182 10.63 -20.15 29.59
C GLU A 182 9.96 -18.92 30.20
N LYS A 183 9.21 -19.08 31.30
CA LYS A 183 8.60 -17.95 32.03
C LYS A 183 9.64 -16.92 32.48
N ILE A 184 10.82 -17.35 32.95
CA ILE A 184 11.90 -16.43 33.33
C ILE A 184 12.43 -15.65 32.10
N LEU A 185 12.62 -16.32 30.96
CA LEU A 185 13.05 -15.63 29.74
C LEU A 185 11.98 -14.66 29.22
N LEU A 186 10.70 -15.02 29.32
CA LEU A 186 9.62 -14.09 29.00
C LEU A 186 9.61 -12.88 29.94
N MET A 187 9.87 -13.07 31.23
CA MET A 187 10.05 -11.98 32.18
C MET A 187 11.23 -11.08 31.76
N VAL A 188 12.38 -11.65 31.37
CA VAL A 188 13.52 -10.87 30.87
C VAL A 188 13.13 -10.07 29.61
N TYR A 189 12.43 -10.68 28.66
CA TYR A 189 11.92 -10.00 27.47
C TYR A 189 11.03 -8.79 27.82
N LEU A 190 10.07 -8.97 28.73
CA LEU A 190 9.16 -7.91 29.18
C LEU A 190 9.90 -6.80 29.94
N VAL A 191 10.85 -7.17 30.80
CA VAL A 191 11.72 -6.21 31.50
C VAL A 191 12.49 -5.35 30.50
N LEU A 192 13.08 -5.96 29.48
CA LEU A 192 13.81 -5.23 28.44
C LEU A 192 12.91 -4.29 27.65
N ARG A 193 11.70 -4.74 27.24
CA ARG A 193 10.71 -3.86 26.60
C ARG A 193 10.32 -2.68 27.49
N SER A 194 10.19 -2.89 28.80
CA SER A 194 9.78 -1.84 29.74
C SER A 194 10.80 -0.72 29.94
N ILE A 195 12.08 -0.97 29.62
CA ILE A 195 13.15 0.03 29.79
C ILE A 195 13.78 0.47 28.45
N SER A 196 13.37 -0.09 27.32
CA SER A 196 14.02 0.17 26.02
C SER A 196 13.86 1.62 25.54
N PHE A 197 12.76 2.29 25.88
CA PHE A 197 12.52 3.71 25.59
C PHE A 197 13.64 4.64 26.13
N ALA A 198 14.38 4.19 27.15
CA ALA A 198 15.41 4.98 27.82
C ALA A 198 16.77 4.95 27.10
N ASP A 199 17.00 4.03 26.16
CA ASP A 199 18.27 3.97 25.44
C ASP A 199 18.44 5.19 24.52
N GLY A 200 19.56 5.90 24.65
CA GLY A 200 19.80 7.17 23.95
C GLY A 200 19.13 8.40 24.57
N THR A 201 18.12 8.24 25.43
CA THR A 201 17.41 9.34 26.11
C THR A 201 17.81 9.48 27.59
N ASP A 202 17.76 8.41 28.38
CA ASP A 202 18.24 8.29 29.75
C ASP A 202 19.17 7.07 29.91
N ASN A 203 20.41 7.23 29.41
CA ASN A 203 21.44 6.20 29.52
C ASN A 203 21.80 5.86 30.98
N SER A 204 21.54 6.76 31.95
CA SER A 204 21.80 6.46 33.36
C SER A 204 20.87 5.38 33.90
N LEU A 205 19.61 5.39 33.46
CA LEU A 205 18.65 4.35 33.82
C LEU A 205 19.08 3.00 33.23
N VAL A 206 19.39 2.96 31.94
CA VAL A 206 19.80 1.74 31.22
C VAL A 206 21.04 1.12 31.87
N ASN A 207 22.09 1.92 32.10
CA ASN A 207 23.33 1.44 32.73
C ASN A 207 23.06 0.86 34.12
N LYS A 208 22.25 1.55 34.95
CA LYS A 208 21.92 1.05 36.30
C LYS A 208 21.17 -0.29 36.25
N CYS A 209 20.28 -0.46 35.27
CA CYS A 209 19.49 -1.67 35.09
C CYS A 209 20.31 -2.86 34.56
N MET A 210 21.25 -2.61 33.66
CA MET A 210 21.85 -3.66 32.82
C MET A 210 23.32 -3.97 33.13
N ASP A 211 24.11 -3.03 33.66
CA ASP A 211 25.58 -3.17 33.74
C ASP A 211 26.04 -4.45 34.46
N ASN A 212 25.35 -4.82 35.55
CA ASN A 212 25.74 -5.94 36.40
C ASN A 212 25.46 -7.31 35.77
N THR A 213 24.43 -7.44 34.94
CA THR A 213 23.90 -8.74 34.49
C THR A 213 24.00 -8.94 32.98
N PHE A 214 24.17 -7.87 32.20
CA PHE A 214 24.11 -7.91 30.74
C PHE A 214 25.08 -8.91 30.11
N GLN A 215 26.36 -8.92 30.51
CA GLN A 215 27.34 -9.84 29.92
C GLN A 215 27.01 -11.30 30.21
N ILE A 216 26.47 -11.58 31.40
CA ILE A 216 26.10 -12.93 31.82
C ILE A 216 24.88 -13.39 31.00
N TRP A 217 23.83 -12.57 30.89
CA TRP A 217 22.67 -12.86 30.05
C TRP A 217 23.04 -13.03 28.57
N MET A 218 23.86 -12.13 28.01
CA MET A 218 24.34 -12.25 26.63
C MET A 218 25.10 -13.56 26.41
N SER A 219 25.98 -13.96 27.34
CA SER A 219 26.69 -15.23 27.24
C SER A 219 25.75 -16.43 27.25
N LEU A 220 24.71 -16.39 28.09
CA LEU A 220 23.66 -17.42 28.15
C LEU A 220 22.91 -17.51 26.82
N PHE A 221 22.43 -16.38 26.30
CA PHE A 221 21.70 -16.30 25.03
C PHE A 221 22.52 -16.86 23.87
N LEU A 222 23.77 -16.42 23.73
CA LEU A 222 24.65 -16.90 22.66
C LEU A 222 25.00 -18.39 22.83
N SER A 223 25.18 -18.87 24.07
CA SER A 223 25.43 -20.30 24.34
C SER A 223 24.21 -21.16 24.01
N ALA A 224 22.99 -20.68 24.27
CA ALA A 224 21.75 -21.38 23.95
C ALA A 224 21.63 -21.59 22.43
N LEU A 225 21.97 -20.57 21.62
CA LEU A 225 21.98 -20.64 20.15
C LEU A 225 23.09 -21.55 19.60
N GLN A 226 24.11 -21.90 20.38
CA GLN A 226 25.16 -22.83 19.95
C GLN A 226 24.79 -24.31 20.13
N THR A 227 23.67 -24.60 20.80
CA THR A 227 23.15 -25.96 20.95
C THR A 227 22.30 -26.39 19.75
N SER A 228 21.96 -27.69 19.66
CA SER A 228 21.14 -28.22 18.55
C SER A 228 19.85 -27.40 18.35
N PRO A 229 19.48 -27.02 17.12
CA PRO A 229 18.26 -26.27 16.85
C PRO A 229 16.98 -27.07 17.16
N LYS A 230 17.07 -28.40 17.28
CA LYS A 230 15.94 -29.29 17.58
C LYS A 230 15.55 -29.32 19.05
N SER A 231 16.46 -28.96 19.96
CA SER A 231 16.19 -28.96 21.41
C SER A 231 15.68 -27.60 21.87
N HIS A 232 14.86 -27.58 22.93
CA HIS A 232 14.47 -26.35 23.63
C HIS A 232 13.98 -25.23 22.69
N ILE A 233 13.09 -25.56 21.75
CA ILE A 233 12.65 -24.67 20.66
C ILE A 233 12.04 -23.37 21.22
N PHE A 234 11.20 -23.47 22.25
CA PHE A 234 10.57 -22.33 22.92
C PHE A 234 11.59 -21.39 23.57
N ILE A 235 12.54 -21.95 24.32
CA ILE A 235 13.65 -21.19 24.91
C ILE A 235 14.43 -20.45 23.82
N LYS A 236 14.79 -21.13 22.72
CA LYS A 236 15.53 -20.52 21.62
C LYS A 236 14.73 -19.41 20.93
N LYS A 237 13.43 -19.61 20.71
CA LYS A 237 12.51 -18.60 20.17
C LYS A 237 12.50 -17.34 21.05
N LEU A 238 12.34 -17.49 22.37
CA LEU A 238 12.39 -16.37 23.32
C LEU A 238 13.78 -15.70 23.33
N VAL A 239 14.86 -16.47 23.26
CA VAL A 239 16.22 -15.94 23.15
C VAL A 239 16.39 -15.06 21.91
N LEU A 240 15.85 -15.47 20.75
CA LEU A 240 15.86 -14.64 19.54
C LEU A 240 15.05 -13.35 19.74
N LYS A 241 13.84 -13.42 20.30
CA LYS A 241 13.02 -12.22 20.60
C LYS A 241 13.74 -11.25 21.53
N ILE A 242 14.44 -11.77 22.55
CA ILE A 242 15.27 -10.96 23.44
C ILE A 242 16.42 -10.30 22.68
N LEU A 243 17.14 -11.05 21.84
CA LEU A 243 18.24 -10.49 21.03
C LEU A 243 17.75 -9.45 20.03
N ILE A 244 16.56 -9.64 19.43
CA ILE A 244 15.90 -8.65 18.57
C ILE A 244 15.70 -7.35 19.33
N VAL A 245 15.09 -7.39 20.52
CA VAL A 245 14.88 -6.18 21.35
C VAL A 245 16.22 -5.54 21.73
N ILE A 246 17.22 -6.33 22.14
CA ILE A 246 18.55 -5.81 22.49
C ILE A 246 19.19 -5.06 21.32
N PHE A 247 19.19 -5.62 20.11
CA PHE A 247 19.89 -4.99 19.00
C PHE A 247 19.05 -3.97 18.24
N ARG A 248 17.73 -4.10 18.22
CA ARG A 248 16.81 -3.13 17.60
C ARG A 248 16.66 -1.90 18.50
N ASP A 249 16.30 -2.11 19.75
CA ASP A 249 15.83 -1.04 20.64
C ASP A 249 16.95 -0.48 21.53
N PHE A 250 17.95 -1.28 21.91
CA PHE A 250 19.12 -0.80 22.68
C PHE A 250 20.34 -0.51 21.78
N GLY A 251 20.16 0.30 20.74
CA GLY A 251 21.20 0.59 19.74
C GLY A 251 22.46 1.29 20.27
N VAL A 252 22.34 2.09 21.33
CA VAL A 252 23.48 2.78 21.96
C VAL A 252 24.18 1.84 22.93
N TYR A 253 23.43 1.23 23.86
CA TYR A 253 23.99 0.37 24.90
C TYR A 253 24.62 -0.93 24.36
N SER A 254 23.96 -1.63 23.42
CA SER A 254 24.42 -2.92 22.88
C SER A 254 25.56 -2.83 21.87
N ARG A 255 26.03 -1.62 21.53
CA ARG A 255 26.98 -1.40 20.41
C ARG A 255 28.24 -2.25 20.50
N LYS A 256 28.77 -2.49 21.71
CA LYS A 256 29.99 -3.28 21.93
C LYS A 256 29.78 -4.80 21.77
N SER A 257 28.56 -5.30 21.96
CA SER A 257 28.26 -6.73 21.83
C SER A 257 27.85 -7.14 20.41
N LEU A 258 27.50 -6.19 19.53
CA LEU A 258 27.06 -6.45 18.14
C LEU A 258 28.04 -7.37 17.37
N ALA A 259 29.30 -6.98 17.25
CA ALA A 259 30.28 -7.72 16.45
C ALA A 259 30.59 -9.11 17.01
N ILE A 260 30.64 -9.24 18.34
CA ILE A 260 30.93 -10.51 19.03
C ILE A 260 29.76 -11.50 18.88
N SER A 261 28.53 -10.98 18.78
CA SER A 261 27.31 -11.79 18.68
C SER A 261 27.05 -12.32 17.26
N LEU A 262 27.68 -11.72 16.24
CA LEU A 262 27.42 -12.05 14.83
C LEU A 262 27.70 -13.53 14.51
N ILE A 263 28.88 -14.04 14.89
CA ILE A 263 29.31 -15.40 14.54
C ILE A 263 28.38 -16.48 15.14
N PRO A 264 28.08 -16.48 16.47
CA PRO A 264 27.15 -17.45 17.04
C PRO A 264 25.76 -17.40 16.41
N ILE A 265 25.22 -16.20 16.19
CA ILE A 265 23.90 -15.99 15.59
C ILE A 265 23.87 -16.55 14.16
N TRP A 266 24.92 -16.30 13.37
CA TRP A 266 25.02 -16.82 12.01
C TRP A 266 25.13 -18.34 11.94
N LYS A 267 25.93 -18.95 12.83
CA LYS A 267 26.04 -20.42 12.90
C LYS A 267 24.68 -21.05 13.22
N PHE A 268 23.94 -20.44 14.15
CA PHE A 268 22.59 -20.87 14.46
C PHE A 268 21.64 -20.69 13.25
N PHE A 269 21.69 -19.54 12.59
CA PHE A 269 20.91 -19.22 11.40
C PHE A 269 21.10 -20.24 10.27
N ASN A 270 22.34 -20.71 10.06
CA ASN A 270 22.61 -21.78 9.12
C ASN A 270 22.04 -23.13 9.61
N SER A 271 22.18 -23.45 10.90
CA SER A 271 21.74 -24.74 11.45
C SER A 271 20.22 -24.95 11.39
N ILE A 272 19.43 -23.88 11.53
CA ILE A 272 17.95 -23.97 11.49
C ILE A 272 17.41 -24.31 10.11
N THR A 273 18.20 -24.15 9.05
CA THR A 273 17.76 -24.45 7.67
C THR A 273 17.38 -25.93 7.47
N GLN A 274 18.07 -26.85 8.14
CA GLN A 274 17.73 -28.27 8.12
C GLN A 274 16.37 -28.55 8.77
N LEU A 275 16.09 -27.83 9.86
CA LEU A 275 14.81 -27.90 10.58
C LEU A 275 13.69 -27.31 9.72
N TYR A 276 13.94 -26.19 9.03
CA TYR A 276 13.01 -25.59 8.07
C TYR A 276 12.67 -26.54 6.92
N ILE A 277 13.68 -27.10 6.24
CA ILE A 277 13.45 -28.02 5.12
C ILE A 277 12.72 -29.28 5.59
N GLY A 278 13.14 -29.91 6.70
CA GLY A 278 12.50 -31.12 7.20
C GLY A 278 11.06 -30.88 7.66
N HIS A 279 10.88 -29.97 8.63
CA HIS A 279 9.61 -29.81 9.32
C HIS A 279 8.64 -28.86 8.60
N ILE A 280 9.10 -27.73 8.08
CA ILE A 280 8.21 -26.73 7.48
C ILE A 280 7.93 -27.05 6.01
N VAL A 281 8.97 -27.36 5.22
CA VAL A 281 8.80 -27.65 3.80
C VAL A 281 8.17 -29.02 3.56
N TYR A 282 8.65 -30.08 4.23
CA TYR A 282 8.18 -31.45 4.02
C TYR A 282 7.20 -31.99 5.08
N GLN A 283 6.95 -31.26 6.17
CA GLN A 283 6.08 -31.68 7.27
C GLN A 283 6.59 -32.96 7.99
N ILE A 284 7.89 -33.22 7.99
CA ILE A 284 8.50 -34.38 8.66
C ILE A 284 8.55 -34.14 10.18
N ASP A 285 8.28 -35.17 10.95
CA ASP A 285 8.42 -35.15 12.40
C ASP A 285 9.87 -34.83 12.82
N VAL A 286 10.05 -33.97 13.83
CA VAL A 286 11.36 -33.42 14.24
C VAL A 286 12.40 -34.52 14.54
N ASP A 287 11.95 -35.63 15.12
CA ASP A 287 12.81 -36.76 15.51
C ASP A 287 13.35 -37.53 14.29
N HIS A 288 12.70 -37.40 13.14
CA HIS A 288 13.01 -38.15 11.91
C HIS A 288 13.70 -37.30 10.84
N ILE A 289 13.94 -36.01 11.10
CA ILE A 289 14.55 -35.09 10.12
C ILE A 289 15.95 -35.54 9.69
N ASP A 290 16.74 -36.16 10.57
CA ASP A 290 18.11 -36.58 10.22
C ASP A 290 18.12 -37.63 9.10
N ALA A 291 17.09 -38.47 9.02
CA ALA A 291 16.93 -39.47 7.97
C ALA A 291 16.64 -38.86 6.58
N LEU A 292 16.31 -37.57 6.50
CA LEU A 292 16.16 -36.84 5.23
C LEU A 292 17.52 -36.65 4.53
N PHE A 293 18.58 -36.55 5.32
CA PHE A 293 19.94 -36.25 4.86
C PHE A 293 20.80 -37.51 4.67
N VAL A 294 20.23 -38.69 4.89
CA VAL A 294 20.86 -40.00 4.70
C VAL A 294 20.26 -40.71 3.47
N GLU A 295 21.03 -41.58 2.82
CA GLU A 295 20.55 -42.41 1.71
C GLU A 295 19.55 -43.47 2.20
N GLU A 296 18.29 -43.07 2.30
CA GLU A 296 17.16 -43.94 2.59
C GLU A 296 16.10 -43.85 1.47
N ALA A 297 15.32 -44.91 1.29
CA ALA A 297 14.30 -45.00 0.22
C ALA A 297 12.86 -44.98 0.74
N LYS A 298 12.64 -44.69 2.03
CA LYS A 298 11.31 -44.72 2.65
C LYS A 298 10.76 -43.31 2.87
N GLU A 299 9.46 -43.19 2.75
CA GLU A 299 8.72 -42.02 3.21
C GLU A 299 8.86 -41.91 4.74
N LEU A 300 9.16 -40.69 5.20
CA LEU A 300 9.40 -40.41 6.61
C LEU A 300 8.08 -40.05 7.33
N PRO A 301 7.98 -40.31 8.65
CA PRO A 301 6.80 -39.94 9.42
C PRO A 301 6.48 -38.45 9.31
N ILE A 302 5.25 -38.14 8.91
CA ILE A 302 4.74 -36.77 8.79
C ILE A 302 4.18 -36.33 10.15
N SER A 303 4.50 -35.11 10.57
CA SER A 303 3.93 -34.50 11.77
C SER A 303 2.44 -34.24 11.58
N ASN A 304 1.63 -34.70 12.53
CA ASN A 304 0.20 -34.39 12.62
C ASN A 304 -0.07 -33.04 13.33
N GLN A 305 0.96 -32.31 13.75
CA GLN A 305 0.82 -31.05 14.49
C GLN A 305 0.38 -29.91 13.56
N ARG A 306 -0.88 -29.95 13.13
CA ARG A 306 -1.52 -28.84 12.40
C ARG A 306 -2.15 -27.79 13.30
N ILE A 307 -2.16 -27.99 14.62
CA ILE A 307 -2.78 -27.04 15.56
C ILE A 307 -2.05 -27.22 16.90
N ILE A 308 -1.06 -26.37 17.19
CA ILE A 308 -0.77 -26.10 18.59
C ILE A 308 -1.93 -25.21 19.05
N ASN A 309 -2.65 -25.64 20.07
CA ASN A 309 -3.69 -24.81 20.70
C ASN A 309 -3.01 -23.53 21.23
N LEU A 310 -2.96 -22.48 20.42
CA LEU A 310 -2.43 -21.14 20.75
C LEU A 310 -3.03 -20.57 22.04
N ARG A 311 -4.22 -21.05 22.44
CA ARG A 311 -4.87 -20.71 23.72
C ARG A 311 -4.08 -21.06 24.98
N ASN A 312 -3.07 -21.92 24.90
CA ASN A 312 -2.20 -22.27 26.03
C ASN A 312 -0.77 -21.68 25.89
N ASP A 313 -0.51 -20.82 24.90
CA ASP A 313 0.80 -20.19 24.76
C ASP A 313 0.99 -19.16 25.89
N ILE A 314 2.09 -19.32 26.63
CA ILE A 314 2.49 -18.44 27.73
C ILE A 314 2.64 -17.01 27.19
N GLU A 315 3.10 -16.83 25.95
CA GLU A 315 3.27 -15.51 25.33
C GLU A 315 1.94 -14.75 25.18
N TYR A 316 0.90 -15.39 24.64
CA TYR A 316 -0.42 -14.78 24.43
C TYR A 316 -1.01 -14.25 25.75
N LYS A 317 -0.84 -15.02 26.84
CA LYS A 317 -1.35 -14.68 28.17
C LYS A 317 -0.84 -13.32 28.69
N TYR A 318 0.41 -12.96 28.43
CA TYR A 318 1.03 -11.74 29.00
C TYR A 318 1.23 -10.62 27.99
N LEU A 319 1.30 -10.93 26.70
CA LEU A 319 1.52 -9.94 25.65
C LEU A 319 0.21 -9.46 25.03
N ASN A 320 -0.89 -10.21 25.13
CA ASN A 320 -2.11 -10.00 24.34
C ASN A 320 -1.84 -9.89 22.83
N GLU A 321 -0.69 -10.39 22.38
CA GLU A 321 -0.24 -10.44 20.99
C GLU A 321 -0.38 -11.91 20.56
N ASP A 322 -1.16 -12.19 19.51
CA ASP A 322 -1.09 -13.49 18.83
C ASP A 322 0.31 -13.59 18.19
N ASP A 323 1.00 -14.71 18.39
CA ASP A 323 2.20 -14.97 17.59
C ASP A 323 1.73 -15.07 16.13
N ASP A 324 2.36 -14.31 15.23
CA ASP A 324 1.98 -14.25 13.81
C ASP A 324 2.13 -15.62 13.08
N TYR A 325 2.63 -16.66 13.78
CA TYR A 325 3.00 -17.96 13.24
C TYR A 325 2.29 -19.11 13.97
N GLU A 326 1.58 -19.95 13.21
CA GLU A 326 0.86 -21.12 13.74
C GLU A 326 1.80 -22.26 14.22
N ASN A 327 3.07 -22.25 13.78
CA ASN A 327 4.07 -23.25 14.11
C ASN A 327 5.29 -22.60 14.80
N HIS A 328 5.68 -23.08 15.99
CA HIS A 328 6.82 -22.52 16.72
C HIS A 328 8.17 -22.66 15.99
N ILE A 329 8.35 -23.66 15.13
CA ILE A 329 9.54 -23.79 14.29
C ILE A 329 9.53 -22.74 13.18
N GLU A 330 8.36 -22.41 12.65
CA GLU A 330 8.21 -21.30 11.71
C GLU A 330 8.53 -19.97 12.37
N GLY A 331 7.99 -19.73 13.57
CA GLY A 331 8.35 -18.57 14.39
C GLY A 331 9.85 -18.50 14.69
N LEU A 332 10.48 -19.62 15.05
CA LEU A 332 11.94 -19.69 15.26
C LEU A 332 12.72 -19.28 14.00
N CYS A 333 12.30 -19.72 12.82
CA CYS A 333 12.91 -19.33 11.55
C CYS A 333 12.70 -17.83 11.27
N ALA A 334 11.47 -17.34 11.44
CA ALA A 334 11.10 -15.95 11.21
C ALA A 334 11.89 -14.99 12.12
N TYR A 335 11.90 -15.22 13.43
CA TYR A 335 12.68 -14.40 14.37
C TYR A 335 14.18 -14.49 14.10
N SER A 336 14.68 -15.61 13.55
CA SER A 336 16.09 -15.69 13.14
C SER A 336 16.37 -14.81 11.92
N ILE A 337 15.47 -14.76 10.93
CA ILE A 337 15.60 -13.87 9.76
C ILE A 337 15.48 -12.40 10.20
N GLU A 338 14.53 -12.07 11.08
CA GLU A 338 14.36 -10.71 11.62
C GLU A 338 15.62 -10.25 12.37
N LEU A 339 16.18 -11.10 13.22
CA LEU A 339 17.43 -10.81 13.92
C LEU A 339 18.58 -10.53 12.94
N ILE A 340 18.74 -11.35 11.89
CA ILE A 340 19.74 -11.10 10.86
C ILE A 340 19.46 -9.78 10.12
N THR A 341 18.20 -9.48 9.80
CA THR A 341 17.79 -8.22 9.14
C THR A 341 18.21 -7.02 9.98
N ILE A 342 17.99 -7.07 11.29
CA ILE A 342 18.44 -6.03 12.23
C ILE A 342 19.96 -5.90 12.24
N LEU A 343 20.71 -7.01 12.23
CA LEU A 343 22.18 -6.98 12.23
C LEU A 343 22.74 -6.42 10.92
N VAL A 344 22.17 -6.81 9.78
CA VAL A 344 22.54 -6.34 8.43
C VAL A 344 22.37 -4.84 8.28
N THR A 345 21.31 -4.29 8.85
CA THR A 345 21.02 -2.85 8.78
C THR A 345 21.89 -2.00 9.70
N LYS A 346 22.64 -2.59 10.65
CA LYS A 346 23.50 -1.83 11.57
C LYS A 346 24.77 -1.30 10.88
N PRO A 347 25.02 0.03 10.92
CA PRO A 347 26.22 0.62 10.31
C PRO A 347 27.55 0.06 10.83
N ALA A 348 27.59 -0.35 12.10
CA ALA A 348 28.78 -0.94 12.70
C ALA A 348 29.17 -2.31 12.12
N LEU A 349 28.25 -3.00 11.43
CA LEU A 349 28.45 -4.34 10.89
C LEU A 349 28.57 -4.38 9.36
N TYR A 350 28.33 -3.27 8.64
CA TYR A 350 28.35 -3.24 7.17
C TYR A 350 29.64 -3.84 6.59
N ASN A 351 30.80 -3.44 7.11
CA ASN A 351 32.08 -3.95 6.60
C ASN A 351 32.24 -5.44 6.86
N LEU A 352 31.79 -5.97 8.00
CA LEU A 352 31.86 -7.40 8.31
C LEU A 352 30.91 -8.19 7.41
N ILE A 353 29.69 -7.69 7.23
CA ILE A 353 28.64 -8.36 6.46
C ILE A 353 28.97 -8.34 4.97
N LYS A 354 29.67 -7.31 4.46
CA LYS A 354 30.19 -7.26 3.07
C LYS A 354 30.99 -8.53 2.70
N PHE A 355 31.78 -9.08 3.62
CA PHE A 355 32.54 -10.32 3.37
C PHE A 355 31.69 -11.59 3.49
N GLY A 356 30.53 -11.51 4.16
CA GLY A 356 29.60 -12.61 4.41
C GLY A 356 28.35 -12.63 3.53
N THR A 357 28.19 -11.70 2.58
CA THR A 357 26.95 -11.59 1.79
C THR A 357 26.66 -12.85 0.97
N PHE A 358 27.70 -13.49 0.42
CA PHE A 358 27.53 -14.68 -0.42
C PHE A 358 27.02 -15.90 0.34
N PRO A 359 27.63 -16.33 1.48
CA PRO A 359 27.06 -17.40 2.28
C PRO A 359 25.69 -17.03 2.86
N LEU A 360 25.43 -15.75 3.17
CA LEU A 360 24.12 -15.30 3.64
C LEU A 360 23.03 -15.56 2.61
N LEU A 361 23.27 -15.14 1.37
CA LEU A 361 22.34 -15.31 0.27
C LEU A 361 22.05 -16.78 0.00
N ASN A 362 23.07 -17.65 0.06
CA ASN A 362 22.85 -19.09 -0.11
C ASN A 362 21.97 -19.66 1.04
N THR A 363 22.15 -19.21 2.29
CA THR A 363 21.26 -19.57 3.40
C THR A 363 19.83 -19.04 3.18
N LEU A 364 19.68 -17.76 2.82
CA LEU A 364 18.37 -17.14 2.54
C LEU A 364 17.63 -17.84 1.41
N SER A 365 18.34 -18.28 0.38
CA SER A 365 17.75 -19.05 -0.72
C SER A 365 17.08 -20.34 -0.24
N THR A 366 17.55 -20.94 0.87
CA THR A 366 16.84 -22.09 1.44
C THR A 366 15.47 -21.68 1.99
N PHE A 367 15.39 -20.56 2.72
CA PHE A 367 14.14 -20.05 3.29
C PHE A 367 13.14 -19.61 2.22
N LEU A 368 13.61 -19.35 1.01
CA LEU A 368 12.74 -19.16 -0.15
C LEU A 368 12.05 -20.44 -0.61
N THR A 369 12.44 -21.64 -0.17
CA THR A 369 11.83 -22.90 -0.66
C THR A 369 10.33 -22.98 -0.34
N ALA A 370 9.50 -23.21 -1.36
CA ALA A 370 8.05 -23.31 -1.22
C ALA A 370 7.62 -24.44 -0.27
N THR A 371 6.81 -24.13 0.74
CA THR A 371 6.32 -25.10 1.73
C THR A 371 5.15 -25.92 1.19
N LYS A 372 4.90 -27.10 1.78
CA LYS A 372 3.74 -27.93 1.42
C LYS A 372 2.40 -27.25 1.75
N GLU A 373 2.37 -26.35 2.74
CA GLU A 373 1.17 -25.59 3.05
C GLU A 373 0.94 -24.46 2.04
N GLN A 374 1.99 -23.75 1.64
CA GLN A 374 1.92 -22.76 0.55
C GLN A 374 1.44 -23.40 -0.75
N GLU A 375 1.98 -24.57 -1.13
CA GLU A 375 1.50 -25.28 -2.33
C GLU A 375 0.02 -25.66 -2.24
N LYS A 376 -0.48 -26.04 -1.05
CA LYS A 376 -1.91 -26.29 -0.83
C LYS A 376 -2.73 -25.01 -0.89
N GLN A 377 -2.21 -23.91 -0.34
CA GLN A 377 -2.86 -22.60 -0.40
C GLN A 377 -2.97 -22.11 -1.84
N TRP A 378 -1.90 -22.18 -2.63
CA TRP A 378 -1.91 -21.79 -4.04
C TRP A 378 -2.91 -22.58 -4.89
N VAL A 379 -3.16 -23.85 -4.54
CA VAL A 379 -4.18 -24.69 -5.20
C VAL A 379 -5.60 -24.32 -4.75
N LYS A 380 -5.79 -24.00 -3.47
CA LYS A 380 -7.09 -23.61 -2.92
C LYS A 380 -7.51 -22.22 -3.37
N ASP A 381 -6.56 -21.30 -3.34
CA ASP A 381 -6.74 -19.90 -3.69
C ASP A 381 -5.53 -19.40 -4.49
N PRO A 382 -5.65 -19.37 -5.83
CA PRO A 382 -4.65 -18.82 -6.73
C PRO A 382 -4.23 -17.38 -6.41
N SER A 383 -5.05 -16.58 -5.74
CA SER A 383 -4.77 -15.17 -5.48
C SER A 383 -3.44 -14.98 -4.76
N TYR A 384 -3.11 -15.89 -3.82
CA TYR A 384 -1.83 -15.90 -3.08
C TYR A 384 -0.59 -16.05 -3.98
N PHE A 385 -0.74 -16.59 -5.18
CA PHE A 385 0.35 -16.70 -6.16
C PHE A 385 0.39 -15.51 -7.12
N ILE A 386 -0.77 -14.87 -7.38
CA ILE A 386 -0.96 -13.86 -8.43
C ILE A 386 -0.66 -12.44 -7.94
N LEU A 387 -0.57 -12.24 -6.62
CA LEU A 387 -0.22 -10.97 -5.98
C LEU A 387 0.92 -10.27 -6.73
N ASN A 388 0.78 -8.97 -6.94
CA ASN A 388 1.86 -8.16 -7.47
C ASN A 388 2.98 -8.05 -6.42
N ASP A 389 4.20 -7.69 -6.83
CA ASP A 389 5.40 -7.81 -5.96
C ASP A 389 5.24 -7.06 -4.63
N GLU A 390 4.58 -5.90 -4.66
CA GLU A 390 4.28 -5.10 -3.45
C GLU A 390 3.32 -5.82 -2.48
N GLU A 391 2.32 -6.53 -3.00
CA GLU A 391 1.34 -7.27 -2.20
C GLU A 391 1.91 -8.58 -1.66
N GLU A 392 2.80 -9.26 -2.41
CA GLU A 392 3.50 -10.46 -1.94
C GLU A 392 4.37 -10.12 -0.71
N LEU A 393 4.98 -8.94 -0.68
CA LEU A 393 5.75 -8.45 0.47
C LEU A 393 4.88 -8.15 1.70
N LEU A 394 3.56 -7.94 1.57
CA LEU A 394 2.67 -7.71 2.72
C LEU A 394 2.35 -9.00 3.48
N GLN A 395 2.48 -10.16 2.86
CA GLN A 395 2.28 -11.44 3.56
C GLN A 395 3.43 -11.68 4.54
N LYS A 396 3.11 -11.98 5.81
CA LYS A 396 4.12 -12.40 6.81
C LYS A 396 4.38 -13.90 6.67
N SER A 397 5.51 -14.26 6.08
CA SER A 397 5.99 -15.64 6.00
C SER A 397 7.52 -15.68 6.03
N VAL A 398 8.10 -16.84 6.35
CA VAL A 398 9.56 -17.04 6.29
C VAL A 398 10.11 -16.72 4.89
N ARG A 399 9.37 -17.08 3.83
CA ARG A 399 9.74 -16.81 2.43
C ARG A 399 9.76 -15.32 2.10
N THR A 400 8.75 -14.57 2.53
CA THR A 400 8.64 -13.13 2.26
C THR A 400 9.60 -12.30 3.11
N LEU A 401 9.87 -12.71 4.36
CA LEU A 401 10.95 -12.13 5.18
C LEU A 401 12.32 -12.32 4.53
N ALA A 402 12.60 -13.49 3.95
CA ALA A 402 13.83 -13.72 3.22
C ALA A 402 13.94 -12.86 1.95
N LEU A 403 12.85 -12.68 1.18
CA LEU A 403 12.84 -11.77 0.02
C LEU A 403 13.11 -10.33 0.41
N LYS A 404 12.45 -9.82 1.48
CA LYS A 404 12.70 -8.46 2.01
C LYS A 404 14.16 -8.25 2.39
N LEU A 405 14.75 -9.21 3.11
CA LEU A 405 16.15 -9.11 3.48
C LEU A 405 17.08 -9.14 2.25
N ILE A 406 16.76 -9.93 1.21
CA ILE A 406 17.52 -9.90 -0.05
C ILE A 406 17.40 -8.52 -0.71
N ASN A 407 16.20 -7.91 -0.74
CA ASN A 407 16.01 -6.56 -1.25
C ASN A 407 16.85 -5.52 -0.48
N ASP A 408 16.79 -5.53 0.86
CA ASP A 408 17.59 -4.65 1.71
C ASP A 408 19.10 -4.80 1.46
N MET A 409 19.54 -6.03 1.14
CA MET A 409 20.93 -6.33 0.78
C MET A 409 21.30 -5.81 -0.62
N ILE A 410 20.38 -5.81 -1.58
CA ILE A 410 20.60 -5.20 -2.90
C ILE A 410 20.78 -3.69 -2.75
N GLU A 411 19.86 -3.03 -2.06
CA GLU A 411 19.93 -1.58 -1.80
C GLU A 411 21.25 -1.19 -1.10
N LYS A 412 21.77 -2.08 -0.24
CA LYS A 412 22.98 -1.80 0.55
C LYS A 412 24.29 -2.14 -0.12
N TYR A 413 24.37 -3.26 -0.84
CA TYR A 413 25.63 -3.81 -1.39
C TYR A 413 25.68 -3.81 -2.92
N GLY A 414 24.60 -3.39 -3.59
CA GLY A 414 24.54 -3.10 -5.02
C GLY A 414 24.99 -4.24 -5.93
N ASP A 415 25.73 -3.88 -6.97
CA ASP A 415 26.17 -4.75 -8.07
C ASP A 415 26.90 -6.03 -7.60
N GLN A 416 27.71 -5.95 -6.54
CA GLN A 416 28.42 -7.10 -5.98
C GLN A 416 27.44 -8.18 -5.49
N PHE A 417 26.31 -7.76 -4.89
CA PHE A 417 25.31 -8.68 -4.38
C PHE A 417 24.43 -9.24 -5.50
N ILE A 418 24.10 -8.44 -6.52
CA ILE A 418 23.42 -8.90 -7.74
C ILE A 418 24.22 -10.01 -8.43
N GLN A 419 25.54 -9.86 -8.55
CA GLN A 419 26.40 -10.92 -9.10
C GLN A 419 26.27 -12.23 -8.31
N GLN A 420 26.18 -12.17 -6.99
CA GLN A 420 25.99 -13.34 -6.14
C GLN A 420 24.59 -13.96 -6.34
N ILE A 421 23.55 -13.13 -6.53
CA ILE A 421 22.19 -13.57 -6.90
C ILE A 421 22.20 -14.38 -8.18
N LEU A 422 22.92 -13.94 -9.21
CA LEU A 422 23.06 -14.67 -10.47
C LEU A 422 23.72 -16.04 -10.27
N ILE A 423 24.80 -16.09 -9.49
CA ILE A 423 25.55 -17.33 -9.20
C ILE A 423 24.68 -18.32 -8.40
N VAL A 424 23.99 -17.87 -7.35
CA VAL A 424 23.10 -18.72 -6.53
C VAL A 424 21.88 -19.16 -7.33
N GLY A 425 21.25 -18.25 -8.08
CA GLY A 425 20.10 -18.56 -8.93
C GLY A 425 20.43 -19.63 -9.98
N GLU A 426 21.58 -19.49 -10.65
CA GLU A 426 22.04 -20.47 -11.65
C GLU A 426 22.33 -21.84 -11.01
N LYS A 427 22.98 -21.87 -9.84
CA LYS A 427 23.22 -23.10 -9.07
C LYS A 427 21.91 -23.84 -8.80
N LEU A 428 20.86 -23.12 -8.38
CA LEU A 428 19.57 -23.69 -8.04
C LEU A 428 18.82 -24.23 -9.28
N ILE A 429 18.84 -23.48 -10.39
CA ILE A 429 18.16 -23.89 -11.63
C ILE A 429 18.84 -25.11 -12.27
N LEU A 430 20.17 -25.12 -12.31
CA LEU A 430 20.93 -26.22 -12.90
C LEU A 430 21.12 -27.40 -11.95
N ASN A 431 20.75 -27.26 -10.68
CA ASN A 431 21.03 -28.23 -9.61
C ASN A 431 22.50 -28.67 -9.64
N ARG A 432 23.42 -27.69 -9.64
CA ARG A 432 24.87 -27.93 -9.70
C ARG A 432 25.35 -28.72 -8.49
N ASP A 433 26.47 -29.42 -8.67
CA ASP A 433 27.12 -30.15 -7.58
C ASP A 433 27.59 -29.18 -6.49
N GLU A 434 27.36 -29.56 -5.23
CA GLU A 434 27.68 -28.69 -4.09
C GLU A 434 29.20 -28.57 -3.86
N LYS A 435 30.01 -29.55 -4.26
CA LYS A 435 31.48 -29.47 -4.11
C LYS A 435 32.07 -28.45 -5.08
N GLU A 436 31.66 -28.51 -6.34
CA GLU A 436 32.05 -27.52 -7.35
C GLU A 436 31.65 -26.10 -6.92
N PHE A 437 30.47 -25.97 -6.31
CA PHE A 437 30.00 -24.70 -5.78
C PHE A 437 30.83 -24.18 -4.59
N ILE A 438 31.28 -25.07 -3.70
CA ILE A 438 32.21 -24.71 -2.60
C ILE A 438 33.54 -24.25 -3.16
N ASP A 439 34.09 -24.93 -4.17
CA ASP A 439 35.37 -24.57 -4.77
C ASP A 439 35.30 -23.19 -5.45
N LEU A 440 34.19 -22.90 -6.16
CA LEU A 440 33.91 -21.58 -6.70
C LEU A 440 33.83 -20.52 -5.58
N ALA A 441 33.09 -20.81 -4.52
CA ALA A 441 32.98 -19.89 -3.38
C ALA A 441 34.33 -19.65 -2.71
N GLN A 442 35.19 -20.67 -2.62
CA GLN A 442 36.55 -20.53 -2.10
C GLN A 442 37.41 -19.62 -2.98
N SER A 443 37.31 -19.73 -4.30
CA SER A 443 37.98 -18.82 -5.23
C SER A 443 37.53 -17.37 -5.00
N ILE A 444 36.21 -17.12 -4.92
CA ILE A 444 35.65 -15.78 -4.68
C ILE A 444 36.09 -15.23 -3.33
N ILE A 445 35.93 -16.01 -2.26
CA ILE A 445 36.26 -15.59 -0.88
C ILE A 445 37.76 -15.33 -0.73
N SER A 446 38.62 -16.10 -1.40
CA SER A 446 40.08 -15.92 -1.32
C SER A 446 40.59 -14.62 -1.92
N LYS A 447 39.82 -14.01 -2.83
CA LYS A 447 40.15 -12.74 -3.48
C LYS A 447 39.71 -11.52 -2.64
N LEU A 448 38.96 -11.72 -1.55
CA LEU A 448 38.52 -10.65 -0.67
C LEU A 448 39.67 -10.16 0.24
N ASN A 449 39.81 -8.83 0.37
CA ASN A 449 40.86 -8.22 1.16
C ASN A 449 40.51 -8.10 2.66
N PHE A 450 40.62 -9.22 3.40
CA PHE A 450 40.38 -9.24 4.85
C PHE A 450 41.36 -8.36 5.67
N GLN A 451 42.39 -7.77 5.05
CA GLN A 451 43.29 -6.84 5.76
C GLN A 451 42.60 -5.53 6.14
N GLU A 452 41.53 -5.14 5.43
CA GLU A 452 40.71 -3.96 5.72
C GLU A 452 39.97 -4.05 7.07
N LEU A 453 39.78 -5.26 7.60
CA LEU A 453 39.13 -5.50 8.88
C LEU A 453 40.08 -5.30 10.08
N LYS A 454 41.39 -5.14 9.86
CA LYS A 454 42.40 -4.99 10.92
C LYS A 454 42.26 -3.64 11.62
N GLY A 455 41.39 -3.60 12.63
CA GLY A 455 41.07 -2.42 13.44
C GLY A 455 39.68 -2.46 14.06
N GLN A 456 38.77 -3.28 13.51
CA GLN A 456 37.45 -3.55 14.05
C GLN A 456 37.49 -4.73 15.05
N GLN A 457 36.63 -4.71 16.07
CA GLN A 457 36.72 -5.53 17.30
C GLN A 457 36.51 -7.05 17.13
N SER A 458 36.44 -7.61 15.92
CA SER A 458 36.29 -9.07 15.72
C SER A 458 37.56 -9.70 15.13
N LYS A 459 38.50 -10.11 16.00
CA LYS A 459 39.64 -10.94 15.58
C LYS A 459 39.21 -12.29 14.97
N ASP A 460 37.98 -12.72 15.25
CA ASP A 460 37.45 -14.03 14.89
C ASP A 460 36.70 -14.07 13.54
N PHE A 461 36.52 -12.91 12.88
CA PHE A 461 35.85 -12.83 11.58
C PHE A 461 36.90 -12.76 10.46
N ASP A 462 37.31 -13.93 9.98
CA ASP A 462 38.34 -14.13 8.96
C ASP A 462 37.85 -14.99 7.79
N GLN A 463 38.74 -15.25 6.83
CA GLN A 463 38.45 -16.07 5.65
C GLN A 463 37.92 -17.48 6.03
N ASP A 464 38.48 -18.08 7.07
CA ASP A 464 38.08 -19.42 7.52
C ASP A 464 36.67 -19.40 8.12
N SER A 465 36.33 -18.36 8.88
CA SER A 465 34.98 -18.17 9.44
C SER A 465 33.92 -17.99 8.34
N VAL A 466 34.20 -17.17 7.32
CA VAL A 466 33.31 -16.97 6.17
C VAL A 466 33.14 -18.28 5.39
N MET A 467 34.22 -19.04 5.20
CA MET A 467 34.16 -20.36 4.58
C MET A 467 33.36 -21.38 5.42
N GLN A 468 33.43 -21.31 6.75
CA GLN A 468 32.57 -22.13 7.61
C GLN A 468 31.10 -21.76 7.44
N PHE A 469 30.76 -20.47 7.30
CA PHE A 469 29.40 -20.05 7.00
C PHE A 469 28.94 -20.57 5.64
N MET A 470 29.81 -20.53 4.63
CA MET A 470 29.51 -21.07 3.31
C MET A 470 29.19 -22.57 3.39
N LYS A 471 30.06 -23.36 4.03
CA LYS A 471 29.83 -24.81 4.19
C LYS A 471 28.55 -25.10 4.99
N GLY A 472 28.27 -24.31 6.02
CA GLY A 472 27.06 -24.45 6.84
C GLY A 472 25.77 -24.05 6.14
N SER A 473 25.84 -23.24 5.07
CA SER A 473 24.67 -22.80 4.29
C SER A 473 24.19 -23.85 3.26
N ILE A 474 24.94 -24.93 3.05
CA ILE A 474 24.64 -25.93 2.03
C ILE A 474 23.70 -26.99 2.56
N ILE A 475 22.71 -27.35 1.75
CA ILE A 475 21.70 -28.36 2.09
C ILE A 475 21.57 -29.37 0.94
N THR A 476 21.77 -30.64 1.28
CA THR A 476 21.67 -31.77 0.35
C THR A 476 20.71 -32.81 0.90
N ILE A 477 19.61 -33.07 0.20
CA ILE A 477 18.72 -34.18 0.53
C ILE A 477 19.23 -35.44 -0.17
N ASN A 478 19.58 -36.47 0.61
CA ASN A 478 20.07 -37.75 0.10
C ASN A 478 18.99 -38.84 0.11
N ASN A 479 17.85 -38.58 0.76
CA ASN A 479 16.73 -39.52 0.75
C ASN A 479 16.07 -39.56 -0.64
N ASN A 480 16.05 -40.75 -1.25
CA ASN A 480 15.61 -40.98 -2.62
C ASN A 480 14.12 -40.65 -2.83
N HIS A 481 13.30 -40.76 -1.79
CA HIS A 481 11.87 -40.44 -1.86
C HIS A 481 11.63 -38.95 -2.09
N TYR A 482 12.43 -38.08 -1.45
CA TYR A 482 12.24 -36.62 -1.49
C TYR A 482 13.14 -35.92 -2.52
N LEU A 483 14.22 -36.56 -2.96
CA LEU A 483 15.23 -35.98 -3.86
C LEU A 483 14.63 -35.34 -5.12
N LYS A 484 13.73 -36.04 -5.83
CA LYS A 484 13.09 -35.50 -7.05
C LYS A 484 12.29 -34.23 -6.76
N SER A 485 11.50 -34.23 -5.67
CA SER A 485 10.72 -33.08 -5.25
C SER A 485 11.61 -31.92 -4.83
N PHE A 486 12.70 -32.21 -4.12
CA PHE A 486 13.67 -31.20 -3.68
C PHE A 486 14.32 -30.47 -4.86
N ILE A 487 14.74 -31.21 -5.89
CA ILE A 487 15.31 -30.61 -7.11
C ILE A 487 14.29 -29.69 -7.78
N GLN A 488 13.01 -30.08 -7.87
CA GLN A 488 11.97 -29.22 -8.44
C GLN A 488 11.74 -27.95 -7.61
N LYS A 489 11.74 -28.07 -6.28
CA LYS A 489 11.61 -26.92 -5.36
C LYS A 489 12.81 -25.98 -5.42
N ARG A 490 14.03 -26.51 -5.57
CA ARG A 490 15.25 -25.71 -5.81
C ARG A 490 15.14 -24.91 -7.10
N LYS A 491 14.69 -25.54 -8.19
CA LYS A 491 14.47 -24.84 -9.46
C LYS A 491 13.44 -23.73 -9.34
N GLU A 492 12.32 -23.99 -8.66
CA GLU A 492 11.28 -23.00 -8.40
C GLU A 492 11.87 -21.79 -7.66
N THR A 493 12.68 -22.08 -6.63
CA THR A 493 13.38 -21.05 -5.84
C THR A 493 14.36 -20.24 -6.67
N GLY A 494 15.11 -20.88 -7.56
CA GLY A 494 16.02 -20.18 -8.48
C GLY A 494 15.27 -19.24 -9.43
N TYR A 495 14.14 -19.68 -9.99
CA TYR A 495 13.30 -18.83 -10.85
C TYR A 495 12.59 -17.72 -10.08
N LEU A 496 12.20 -17.95 -8.83
CA LEU A 496 11.73 -16.88 -7.94
C LEU A 496 12.82 -15.84 -7.74
N LEU A 497 14.01 -16.27 -7.31
CA LEU A 497 15.10 -15.37 -6.97
C LEU A 497 15.50 -14.50 -8.16
N LEU A 498 15.69 -15.10 -9.34
CA LEU A 498 16.04 -14.35 -10.54
C LEU A 498 14.87 -13.52 -11.10
N GLY A 499 13.62 -13.93 -10.90
CA GLY A 499 12.47 -13.18 -11.37
C GLY A 499 12.10 -12.00 -10.47
N SER A 500 12.30 -12.12 -9.15
CA SER A 500 11.93 -11.08 -8.18
C SER A 500 12.83 -9.84 -8.29
N PHE A 501 14.10 -10.05 -8.68
CA PHE A 501 15.11 -9.00 -8.81
C PHE A 501 15.51 -8.79 -10.28
N SER A 502 14.58 -9.01 -11.22
CA SER A 502 14.87 -8.94 -12.65
C SER A 502 15.31 -7.54 -13.09
N GLU A 503 14.74 -6.49 -12.52
CA GLU A 503 15.08 -5.10 -12.88
C GLU A 503 16.54 -4.79 -12.54
N ASP A 504 16.96 -5.09 -11.31
CA ASP A 504 18.35 -4.92 -10.88
C ASP A 504 19.32 -5.79 -11.70
N ILE A 505 18.93 -7.03 -12.02
CA ILE A 505 19.71 -7.94 -12.85
C ILE A 505 19.89 -7.37 -14.27
N ILE A 506 18.83 -6.84 -14.89
CA ILE A 506 18.88 -6.25 -16.24
C ILE A 506 19.81 -5.03 -16.23
N VAL A 507 19.69 -4.15 -15.24
CA VAL A 507 20.55 -2.97 -15.09
C VAL A 507 22.01 -3.39 -14.88
N PHE A 508 22.27 -4.38 -14.03
CA PHE A 508 23.61 -4.92 -13.79
C PHE A 508 24.25 -5.44 -15.09
N GLN A 509 23.51 -6.20 -15.90
CA GLN A 509 24.05 -6.74 -17.16
C GLN A 509 24.26 -5.70 -18.26
N GLN A 510 23.56 -4.57 -18.21
CA GLN A 510 23.86 -3.44 -19.09
C GLN A 510 25.18 -2.75 -18.72
N LYS A 511 25.51 -2.70 -17.42
CA LYS A 511 26.74 -2.08 -16.90
C LYS A 511 27.96 -3.01 -17.01
N HIS A 512 27.77 -4.31 -16.79
CA HIS A 512 28.86 -5.26 -16.59
C HIS A 512 28.76 -6.48 -17.51
N GLN A 513 29.92 -7.01 -17.91
CA GLN A 513 29.97 -8.32 -18.58
C GLN A 513 29.79 -9.42 -17.53
N SER A 514 28.67 -10.15 -17.61
CA SER A 514 28.35 -11.27 -16.72
C SER A 514 28.49 -12.61 -17.43
N THR A 515 28.91 -13.65 -16.70
CA THR A 515 28.89 -15.04 -17.19
C THR A 515 27.49 -15.64 -17.21
N PHE A 516 26.54 -15.02 -16.51
CA PHE A 516 25.15 -15.47 -16.52
C PHE A 516 24.44 -15.03 -17.80
N ASP A 517 24.00 -16.00 -18.59
CA ASP A 517 23.31 -15.75 -19.84
C ASP A 517 21.78 -15.80 -19.63
N ILE A 518 21.13 -14.62 -19.59
CA ILE A 518 19.67 -14.50 -19.47
C ILE A 518 18.97 -15.24 -20.62
N LYS A 519 19.50 -15.16 -21.85
CA LYS A 519 18.92 -15.85 -23.01
C LYS A 519 18.90 -17.36 -22.80
N LYS A 520 20.01 -17.92 -22.33
CA LYS A 520 20.11 -19.34 -21.99
C LYS A 520 19.20 -19.71 -20.82
N CYS A 521 19.03 -18.84 -19.84
CA CYS A 521 18.06 -19.04 -18.76
C CYS A 521 16.62 -19.14 -19.31
N MET A 522 16.23 -18.27 -20.24
CA MET A 522 14.92 -18.33 -20.89
C MET A 522 14.74 -19.58 -21.75
N GLN A 523 15.79 -20.03 -22.45
CA GLN A 523 15.79 -21.31 -23.16
C GLN A 523 15.61 -22.51 -22.22
N ASN A 524 16.24 -22.48 -21.04
CA ASN A 524 16.06 -23.52 -20.02
C ASN A 524 14.62 -23.55 -19.50
N ILE A 525 13.99 -22.38 -19.32
CA ILE A 525 12.57 -22.32 -18.94
C ILE A 525 11.70 -23.02 -19.99
N LEU A 526 11.90 -22.73 -21.28
CA LEU A 526 11.15 -23.40 -22.36
C LEU A 526 11.26 -24.93 -22.25
N TYR A 527 12.46 -25.45 -22.04
CA TYR A 527 12.68 -26.87 -21.83
C TYR A 527 12.02 -27.43 -20.55
N GLU A 528 11.97 -26.65 -19.47
CA GLU A 528 11.26 -27.05 -18.24
C GLU A 528 9.73 -27.05 -18.42
N LEU A 529 9.18 -26.20 -19.29
CA LEU A 529 7.75 -26.17 -19.65
C LEU A 529 7.34 -27.38 -20.49
N GLU A 530 8.25 -28.04 -21.20
CA GLU A 530 7.93 -29.25 -21.98
C GLU A 530 7.91 -30.54 -21.11
N LYS A 531 8.42 -30.47 -19.88
CA LYS A 531 8.52 -31.62 -18.97
C LYS A 531 7.28 -31.81 -18.08
N GLN A 532 7.03 -33.06 -17.67
CA GLN A 532 6.06 -33.40 -16.62
C GLN A 532 6.58 -33.03 -15.21
N ASN A 533 6.66 -31.72 -14.96
CA ASN A 533 7.10 -31.11 -13.70
C ASN A 533 5.92 -30.83 -12.76
N SER A 534 6.22 -30.37 -11.54
CA SER A 534 5.18 -29.89 -10.62
C SER A 534 4.52 -28.63 -11.16
N HIS A 535 3.21 -28.47 -10.91
CA HIS A 535 2.46 -27.30 -11.38
C HIS A 535 3.02 -25.99 -10.79
N SER A 536 3.50 -25.99 -9.55
CA SER A 536 4.13 -24.83 -8.92
C SER A 536 5.41 -24.39 -9.63
N LEU A 537 6.25 -25.34 -10.06
CA LEU A 537 7.46 -25.03 -10.82
C LEU A 537 7.10 -24.47 -12.20
N GLN A 538 6.13 -25.06 -12.89
CA GLN A 538 5.65 -24.58 -14.19
C GLN A 538 5.07 -23.16 -14.05
N ALA A 539 4.23 -22.93 -13.05
CA ALA A 539 3.69 -21.62 -12.69
C ALA A 539 4.79 -20.58 -12.47
N ARG A 540 5.80 -20.91 -11.65
CA ARG A 540 6.91 -19.99 -11.37
C ARG A 540 7.82 -19.76 -12.58
N ALA A 541 8.02 -20.77 -13.42
CA ALA A 541 8.78 -20.64 -14.66
C ALA A 541 8.09 -19.70 -15.65
N ILE A 542 6.76 -19.84 -15.85
CA ILE A 542 5.95 -18.92 -16.66
C ILE A 542 5.94 -17.51 -16.06
N TRP A 543 5.83 -17.39 -14.73
CA TRP A 543 5.91 -16.08 -14.08
C TRP A 543 7.27 -15.42 -14.32
N SER A 544 8.38 -16.17 -14.19
CA SER A 544 9.73 -15.65 -14.36
C SER A 544 9.97 -15.08 -15.76
N THR A 545 9.40 -15.68 -16.82
CA THR A 545 9.54 -15.14 -18.18
C THR A 545 8.80 -13.81 -18.38
N THR A 546 7.73 -13.53 -17.62
CA THR A 546 7.05 -12.22 -17.68
C THR A 546 7.92 -11.07 -17.19
N ARG A 547 8.84 -11.36 -16.25
CA ARG A 547 9.79 -10.41 -15.66
C ARG A 547 10.88 -9.98 -16.63
N TYR A 548 11.20 -10.84 -17.60
CA TYR A 548 12.16 -10.58 -18.67
C TYR A 548 11.50 -10.29 -20.02
N SER A 549 10.19 -9.97 -20.03
CA SER A 549 9.39 -9.79 -21.25
C SER A 549 9.97 -8.75 -22.21
N ASP A 550 10.48 -7.61 -21.72
CA ASP A 550 11.12 -6.60 -22.58
C ASP A 550 12.36 -7.13 -23.29
N LEU A 551 13.24 -7.86 -22.58
CA LEU A 551 14.43 -8.47 -23.20
C LEU A 551 14.05 -9.56 -24.20
N ILE A 552 13.06 -10.40 -23.87
CA ILE A 552 12.57 -11.45 -24.77
C ILE A 552 12.01 -10.82 -26.05
N SER A 553 11.25 -9.74 -25.95
CA SER A 553 10.63 -9.09 -27.09
C SER A 553 11.60 -8.22 -27.92
N HIS A 554 12.63 -7.64 -27.29
CA HIS A 554 13.59 -6.77 -27.98
C HIS A 554 14.84 -7.51 -28.47
N GLN A 555 15.53 -8.23 -27.58
CA GLN A 555 16.84 -8.83 -27.84
C GLN A 555 16.77 -10.32 -28.19
N PHE A 556 15.87 -11.10 -27.57
CA PHE A 556 15.76 -12.55 -27.76
C PHE A 556 14.51 -12.96 -28.55
N LYS A 557 14.27 -12.28 -29.69
CA LYS A 557 13.02 -12.37 -30.48
C LYS A 557 12.67 -13.80 -30.89
N GLU A 558 13.66 -14.67 -31.10
CA GLU A 558 13.48 -16.07 -31.45
C GLU A 558 12.84 -16.92 -30.34
N LEU A 559 12.91 -16.47 -29.07
CA LEU A 559 12.31 -17.16 -27.93
C LEU A 559 10.85 -16.76 -27.71
N PHE A 560 10.42 -15.63 -28.27
CA PHE A 560 9.09 -15.09 -28.06
C PHE A 560 7.99 -16.05 -28.52
N VAL A 561 8.06 -16.51 -29.78
CA VAL A 561 7.03 -17.39 -30.39
C VAL A 561 6.94 -18.73 -29.65
N PRO A 562 8.05 -19.48 -29.41
CA PRO A 562 7.99 -20.73 -28.67
C PRO A 562 7.42 -20.57 -27.25
N LEU A 563 7.82 -19.52 -26.52
CA LEU A 563 7.32 -19.27 -25.18
C LEU A 563 5.81 -18.97 -25.19
N PHE A 564 5.35 -18.14 -26.12
CA PHE A 564 3.93 -17.81 -26.25
C PHE A 564 3.10 -19.08 -26.54
N GLU A 565 3.54 -19.90 -27.49
CA GLU A 565 2.86 -21.16 -27.85
C GLU A 565 2.86 -22.18 -26.70
N SER A 566 3.98 -22.33 -25.99
CA SER A 566 4.05 -23.21 -24.82
C SER A 566 3.09 -22.78 -23.71
N VAL A 567 2.94 -21.48 -23.48
CA VAL A 567 2.04 -20.96 -22.43
C VAL A 567 0.56 -21.21 -22.78
N ILE A 568 0.17 -21.15 -24.06
CA ILE A 568 -1.22 -21.43 -24.49
C ILE A 568 -1.69 -22.82 -24.04
N VAL A 569 -0.81 -23.83 -24.09
CA VAL A 569 -1.15 -25.22 -23.72
C VAL A 569 -1.69 -25.31 -22.29
N TYR A 570 -1.18 -24.46 -21.40
CA TYR A 570 -1.53 -24.43 -19.98
C TYR A 570 -2.88 -23.79 -19.65
N LEU A 571 -3.59 -23.24 -20.64
CA LEU A 571 -4.96 -22.73 -20.48
C LEU A 571 -6.02 -23.83 -20.44
N ASP A 572 -5.68 -25.05 -20.86
CA ASP A 572 -6.54 -26.23 -20.88
C ASP A 572 -7.08 -26.55 -19.48
N SER A 573 -8.36 -26.93 -19.39
CA SER A 573 -9.06 -27.21 -18.13
C SER A 573 -8.49 -28.40 -17.35
N LYS A 574 -7.63 -29.23 -17.95
CA LYS A 574 -6.88 -30.28 -17.25
C LYS A 574 -5.87 -29.74 -16.22
N PHE A 575 -5.44 -28.48 -16.37
CA PHE A 575 -4.47 -27.85 -15.48
C PHE A 575 -5.18 -27.11 -14.34
N PRO A 576 -4.53 -26.98 -13.16
CA PRO A 576 -5.11 -26.23 -12.05
C PRO A 576 -5.34 -24.77 -12.43
N ILE A 577 -6.40 -24.18 -11.88
CA ILE A 577 -6.80 -22.79 -12.16
C ILE A 577 -5.65 -21.80 -11.91
N THR A 578 -4.80 -22.03 -10.91
CA THR A 578 -3.61 -21.21 -10.63
C THR A 578 -2.69 -21.09 -11.84
N LEU A 579 -2.36 -22.22 -12.46
CA LEU A 579 -1.48 -22.26 -13.61
C LEU A 579 -2.14 -21.60 -14.82
N ARG A 580 -3.44 -21.84 -15.02
CA ARG A 580 -4.22 -21.21 -16.10
C ARG A 580 -4.26 -19.69 -15.98
N ILE A 581 -4.45 -19.13 -14.78
CA ILE A 581 -4.48 -17.67 -14.57
C ILE A 581 -3.10 -17.06 -14.84
N ILE A 582 -2.03 -17.67 -14.35
CA ILE A 582 -0.66 -17.20 -14.62
C ILE A 582 -0.35 -17.24 -16.11
N SER A 583 -0.82 -18.27 -16.82
CA SER A 583 -0.72 -18.33 -18.28
C SER A 583 -1.46 -17.18 -18.95
N VAL A 584 -2.68 -16.83 -18.52
CA VAL A 584 -3.39 -15.64 -19.03
C VAL A 584 -2.58 -14.36 -18.78
N LYS A 585 -2.04 -14.20 -17.56
CA LYS A 585 -1.20 -13.04 -17.18
C LYS A 585 0.05 -12.93 -18.06
N ALA A 586 0.74 -14.04 -18.29
CA ALA A 586 1.90 -14.07 -19.16
C ALA A 586 1.58 -13.73 -20.62
N LEU A 587 0.47 -14.27 -21.16
CA LEU A 587 0.03 -13.95 -22.52
C LEU A 587 -0.34 -12.46 -22.67
N GLY A 588 -1.03 -11.88 -21.68
CA GLY A 588 -1.33 -10.46 -21.65
C GLY A 588 -0.07 -9.59 -21.62
N ASN A 589 0.91 -9.95 -20.78
CA ASN A 589 2.19 -9.26 -20.70
C ASN A 589 2.95 -9.32 -22.04
N TYR A 590 3.11 -10.51 -22.62
CA TYR A 590 3.75 -10.67 -23.94
C TYR A 590 3.04 -9.87 -25.02
N ALA A 591 1.70 -9.89 -25.05
CA ALA A 591 0.90 -9.14 -26.01
C ALA A 591 1.13 -7.62 -25.94
N SER A 592 1.36 -7.08 -24.73
CA SER A 592 1.67 -5.66 -24.54
C SER A 592 3.00 -5.23 -25.20
N LYS A 593 3.97 -6.14 -25.30
CA LYS A 593 5.32 -5.86 -25.80
C LYS A 593 5.46 -6.01 -27.33
N ILE A 594 4.56 -6.74 -28.00
CA ILE A 594 4.69 -6.99 -29.44
C ILE A 594 4.61 -5.69 -30.26
N HIS A 595 3.64 -4.82 -29.97
CA HIS A 595 3.49 -3.55 -30.70
C HIS A 595 4.69 -2.62 -30.49
N LYS A 596 5.28 -2.63 -29.29
CA LYS A 596 6.47 -1.84 -28.96
C LYS A 596 7.68 -2.22 -29.83
N TYR A 597 7.82 -3.50 -30.21
CA TYR A 597 9.02 -4.01 -30.91
C TYR A 597 8.78 -4.63 -32.30
N SER A 598 7.55 -4.56 -32.84
CA SER A 598 7.17 -5.00 -34.19
C SER A 598 7.57 -6.46 -34.54
N ILE A 599 7.24 -7.41 -33.66
CA ILE A 599 7.60 -8.83 -33.84
C ILE A 599 6.58 -9.53 -34.77
N PRO A 600 7.02 -10.22 -35.85
CA PRO A 600 6.13 -11.02 -36.69
C PRO A 600 5.64 -12.26 -35.93
N PHE A 601 4.32 -12.44 -35.84
CA PHE A 601 3.74 -13.49 -35.01
C PHE A 601 2.47 -14.09 -35.64
N GLU A 602 2.46 -15.41 -35.80
CA GLU A 602 1.27 -16.19 -36.17
C GLU A 602 0.77 -16.96 -34.95
N TYR A 603 -0.54 -17.00 -34.73
CA TYR A 603 -1.13 -17.66 -33.57
C TYR A 603 -2.53 -18.19 -33.86
N LYS A 604 -2.94 -19.19 -33.08
CA LYS A 604 -4.29 -19.75 -33.13
C LYS A 604 -5.23 -18.90 -32.28
N GLN A 605 -6.35 -18.46 -32.82
CA GLN A 605 -7.28 -17.57 -32.11
C GLN A 605 -8.16 -18.29 -31.07
N GLU A 606 -8.23 -19.62 -31.15
CA GLU A 606 -9.12 -20.47 -30.34
C GLU A 606 -8.84 -20.40 -28.83
N PHE A 607 -7.61 -20.04 -28.42
CA PHE A 607 -7.28 -19.95 -26.99
C PHE A 607 -8.08 -18.88 -26.25
N MET A 608 -8.69 -17.91 -26.94
CA MET A 608 -9.57 -16.91 -26.31
C MET A 608 -10.80 -17.54 -25.65
N GLU A 609 -11.28 -18.69 -26.15
CA GLU A 609 -12.36 -19.44 -25.49
C GLU A 609 -11.89 -20.01 -24.15
N SER A 610 -10.63 -20.45 -24.07
CA SER A 610 -10.01 -20.88 -22.81
C SER A 610 -9.83 -19.72 -21.85
N VAL A 611 -9.44 -18.53 -22.32
CA VAL A 611 -9.36 -17.31 -21.49
C VAL A 611 -10.72 -16.95 -20.88
N LEU A 612 -11.79 -17.02 -21.67
CA LEU A 612 -13.17 -16.83 -21.18
C LEU A 612 -13.55 -17.86 -20.13
N THR A 613 -13.18 -19.13 -20.34
CA THR A 613 -13.43 -20.19 -19.37
C THR A 613 -12.69 -19.92 -18.05
N VAL A 614 -11.45 -19.45 -18.12
CA VAL A 614 -10.68 -19.04 -16.92
C VAL A 614 -11.35 -17.87 -16.20
N LEU A 615 -11.87 -16.87 -16.92
CA LEU A 615 -12.61 -15.75 -16.33
C LEU A 615 -13.87 -16.20 -15.58
N GLN A 616 -14.56 -17.23 -16.06
CA GLN A 616 -15.78 -17.76 -15.42
C GLN A 616 -15.48 -18.59 -14.15
N GLU A 617 -14.31 -19.19 -14.06
CA GLU A 617 -13.91 -20.03 -12.91
C GLU A 617 -13.18 -19.24 -11.81
N ALA A 618 -12.72 -18.03 -12.13
CA ALA A 618 -11.94 -17.18 -11.23
C ALA A 618 -12.78 -16.61 -10.07
N THR A 619 -12.12 -16.31 -8.94
CA THR A 619 -12.71 -15.50 -7.87
C THR A 619 -12.67 -14.01 -8.22
N GLN A 620 -13.35 -13.17 -7.42
CA GLN A 620 -13.45 -11.73 -7.67
C GLN A 620 -12.09 -11.04 -7.84
N ASP A 621 -11.12 -11.34 -6.95
CA ASP A 621 -9.79 -10.72 -7.01
C ASP A 621 -8.99 -11.20 -8.23
N GLN A 622 -9.16 -12.47 -8.61
CA GLN A 622 -8.50 -13.08 -9.77
C GLN A 622 -9.04 -12.51 -11.10
N MET A 623 -10.32 -12.16 -11.14
CA MET A 623 -10.96 -11.58 -12.34
C MET A 623 -10.29 -10.29 -12.80
N ILE A 624 -9.82 -9.45 -11.87
CA ILE A 624 -9.16 -8.18 -12.19
C ILE A 624 -7.93 -8.43 -13.07
N SER A 625 -7.02 -9.29 -12.62
CA SER A 625 -5.79 -9.62 -13.35
C SER A 625 -6.08 -10.28 -14.71
N ILE A 626 -7.11 -11.12 -14.78
CA ILE A 626 -7.54 -11.76 -16.04
C ILE A 626 -8.09 -10.72 -17.02
N LEU A 627 -8.91 -9.77 -16.56
CA LEU A 627 -9.48 -8.70 -17.38
C LEU A 627 -8.38 -7.80 -17.93
N GLU A 628 -7.44 -7.35 -17.10
CA GLU A 628 -6.28 -6.55 -17.51
C GLU A 628 -5.44 -7.26 -18.58
N SER A 629 -5.17 -8.55 -18.37
CA SER A 629 -4.43 -9.35 -19.34
C SER A 629 -5.19 -9.52 -20.65
N THR A 630 -6.52 -9.68 -20.58
CA THR A 630 -7.41 -9.77 -21.75
C THR A 630 -7.47 -8.45 -22.52
N ILE A 631 -7.44 -7.32 -21.83
CA ILE A 631 -7.37 -5.97 -22.42
C ILE A 631 -6.11 -5.85 -23.29
N HIS A 632 -4.96 -6.32 -22.81
CA HIS A 632 -3.72 -6.33 -23.60
C HIS A 632 -3.81 -7.28 -24.82
N LEU A 633 -4.42 -8.46 -24.67
CA LEU A 633 -4.63 -9.40 -25.78
C LEU A 633 -5.53 -8.82 -26.88
N VAL A 634 -6.59 -8.12 -26.51
CA VAL A 634 -7.53 -7.49 -27.45
C VAL A 634 -6.88 -6.29 -28.16
N LYS A 635 -6.07 -5.49 -27.46
CA LYS A 635 -5.26 -4.41 -28.09
C LYS A 635 -4.22 -4.97 -29.05
N PHE A 636 -3.68 -6.15 -28.75
CA PHE A 636 -2.66 -6.78 -29.58
C PHE A 636 -3.20 -7.12 -30.98
N SER A 637 -4.41 -7.70 -31.08
CA SER A 637 -4.96 -8.07 -32.39
C SER A 637 -6.47 -7.90 -32.53
N PRO A 638 -6.93 -7.24 -33.62
CA PRO A 638 -8.35 -7.16 -33.99
C PRO A 638 -9.03 -8.53 -34.13
N ASN A 639 -8.29 -9.56 -34.53
CA ASN A 639 -8.81 -10.91 -34.65
C ASN A 639 -9.16 -11.52 -33.29
N LEU A 640 -8.35 -11.27 -32.26
CA LEU A 640 -8.62 -11.72 -30.89
C LEU A 640 -9.84 -10.98 -30.31
N ALA A 641 -9.93 -9.67 -30.55
CA ALA A 641 -11.11 -8.87 -30.21
C ALA A 641 -12.38 -9.45 -30.84
N THR A 642 -12.30 -9.81 -32.12
CA THR A 642 -13.42 -10.38 -32.88
C THR A 642 -13.83 -11.75 -32.35
N THR A 643 -12.86 -12.63 -32.06
CA THR A 643 -13.15 -13.95 -31.48
C THR A 643 -13.78 -13.83 -30.09
N LEU A 644 -13.25 -12.96 -29.23
CA LEU A 644 -13.80 -12.67 -27.91
C LEU A 644 -15.24 -12.13 -28.01
N ALA A 645 -15.53 -11.23 -28.95
CA ALA A 645 -16.87 -10.72 -29.16
C ALA A 645 -17.85 -11.80 -29.67
N LYS A 646 -17.39 -12.67 -30.59
CA LYS A 646 -18.18 -13.77 -31.17
C LYS A 646 -18.57 -14.83 -30.13
N SER A 647 -17.60 -15.35 -29.37
CA SER A 647 -17.84 -16.44 -28.42
C SER A 647 -18.17 -15.95 -27.01
N GLY A 648 -17.67 -14.78 -26.62
CA GLY A 648 -17.73 -14.26 -25.26
C GLY A 648 -18.84 -13.27 -24.96
N SER A 649 -19.58 -12.74 -25.95
CA SER A 649 -20.60 -11.70 -25.71
C SER A 649 -21.61 -12.06 -24.61
N LYS A 650 -22.10 -13.31 -24.59
CA LYS A 650 -23.01 -13.80 -23.54
C LYS A 650 -22.34 -13.87 -22.16
N VAL A 651 -21.09 -14.33 -22.12
CA VAL A 651 -20.32 -14.43 -20.88
C VAL A 651 -20.04 -13.04 -20.32
N LEU A 652 -19.66 -12.08 -21.18
CA LEU A 652 -19.44 -10.69 -20.79
C LEU A 652 -20.73 -10.02 -20.30
N LEU A 653 -21.89 -10.32 -20.88
CA LEU A 653 -23.17 -9.82 -20.36
C LEU A 653 -23.52 -10.43 -19.00
N GLN A 654 -23.32 -11.73 -18.82
CA GLN A 654 -23.52 -12.40 -17.53
C GLN A 654 -22.57 -11.84 -16.46
N PHE A 655 -21.33 -11.57 -16.85
CA PHE A 655 -20.34 -10.94 -15.99
C PHE A 655 -20.81 -9.53 -15.57
N PHE A 656 -21.22 -8.71 -16.53
CA PHE A 656 -21.77 -7.39 -16.27
C PHE A 656 -22.97 -7.44 -15.33
N SER A 657 -23.93 -8.34 -15.56
CA SER A 657 -25.13 -8.41 -14.73
C SER A 657 -24.84 -8.77 -13.27
N VAL A 658 -23.78 -9.55 -13.02
CA VAL A 658 -23.36 -9.93 -11.66
C VAL A 658 -22.50 -8.84 -10.99
N PHE A 659 -21.53 -8.26 -11.72
CA PHE A 659 -20.47 -7.42 -11.11
C PHE A 659 -20.62 -5.91 -11.34
N HIS A 660 -21.75 -5.43 -11.92
CA HIS A 660 -21.96 -4.00 -12.21
C HIS A 660 -21.85 -3.06 -11.00
N SER A 661 -22.06 -3.55 -9.77
CA SER A 661 -21.95 -2.76 -8.53
C SER A 661 -20.54 -2.72 -7.94
N GLU A 662 -19.65 -3.63 -8.34
CA GLU A 662 -18.31 -3.79 -7.77
C GLU A 662 -17.30 -2.90 -8.51
N GLN A 663 -16.92 -1.76 -7.91
CA GLN A 663 -16.10 -0.73 -8.58
C GLN A 663 -14.73 -1.23 -9.06
N SER A 664 -14.07 -2.09 -8.30
CA SER A 664 -12.74 -2.63 -8.64
C SER A 664 -12.76 -3.52 -9.88
N VAL A 665 -13.84 -4.28 -10.08
CA VAL A 665 -14.00 -5.24 -11.17
C VAL A 665 -14.62 -4.60 -12.42
N ILE A 666 -15.58 -3.70 -12.22
CA ILE A 666 -16.30 -3.07 -13.34
C ILE A 666 -15.41 -2.09 -14.12
N LYS A 667 -14.41 -1.48 -13.48
CA LYS A 667 -13.47 -0.55 -14.13
C LYS A 667 -12.66 -1.24 -15.26
N PRO A 668 -11.91 -2.33 -15.01
CA PRO A 668 -11.21 -3.04 -16.09
C PRO A 668 -12.19 -3.69 -17.07
N PHE A 669 -13.38 -4.14 -16.63
CA PHE A 669 -14.40 -4.64 -17.55
C PHE A 669 -14.85 -3.57 -18.55
N ASN A 670 -15.13 -2.35 -18.09
CA ASN A 670 -15.53 -1.25 -18.96
C ASN A 670 -14.41 -0.89 -19.94
N GLU A 671 -13.14 -0.89 -19.51
CA GLU A 671 -12.01 -0.70 -20.43
C GLU A 671 -11.97 -1.82 -21.49
N LEU A 672 -12.18 -3.09 -21.12
CA LEU A 672 -12.26 -4.20 -22.07
C LEU A 672 -13.37 -3.98 -23.11
N ILE A 673 -14.56 -3.55 -22.69
CA ILE A 673 -15.66 -3.20 -23.60
C ILE A 673 -15.25 -2.07 -24.53
N VAL A 674 -14.63 -0.99 -24.02
CA VAL A 674 -14.10 0.11 -24.84
C VAL A 674 -13.14 -0.42 -25.91
N ARG A 675 -12.19 -1.30 -25.55
CA ARG A 675 -11.22 -1.85 -26.51
C ARG A 675 -11.87 -2.75 -27.57
N ILE A 676 -12.87 -3.55 -27.18
CA ILE A 676 -13.64 -4.35 -28.15
C ILE A 676 -14.39 -3.41 -29.11
N CYS A 677 -15.02 -2.35 -28.59
CA CYS A 677 -15.80 -1.41 -29.39
C CYS A 677 -14.96 -0.56 -30.34
N GLN A 678 -13.72 -0.23 -29.99
CA GLN A 678 -12.77 0.46 -30.87
C GLN A 678 -12.42 -0.37 -32.12
N CYS A 679 -12.57 -1.70 -32.07
CA CYS A 679 -12.36 -2.60 -33.20
C CYS A 679 -13.62 -2.71 -34.07
N LYS A 680 -13.54 -2.18 -35.30
CA LYS A 680 -14.68 -2.14 -36.25
C LYS A 680 -15.22 -3.52 -36.60
N GLU A 681 -14.35 -4.53 -36.69
CA GLU A 681 -14.72 -5.92 -36.99
C GLU A 681 -15.39 -6.62 -35.81
N ALA A 682 -15.04 -6.25 -34.57
CA ALA A 682 -15.57 -6.86 -33.35
C ALA A 682 -16.90 -6.23 -32.90
N TYR A 683 -17.08 -4.93 -33.13
CA TYR A 683 -18.26 -4.16 -32.71
C TYR A 683 -19.61 -4.83 -33.08
N PRO A 684 -19.83 -5.34 -34.31
CA PRO A 684 -21.11 -5.96 -34.67
C PRO A 684 -21.44 -7.22 -33.87
N TYR A 685 -20.44 -7.95 -33.37
CA TYR A 685 -20.65 -9.18 -32.62
C TYR A 685 -20.99 -8.93 -31.14
N ILE A 686 -20.53 -7.81 -30.58
CA ILE A 686 -20.85 -7.43 -29.20
C ILE A 686 -22.16 -6.63 -29.12
N PHE A 687 -22.42 -5.76 -30.10
CA PHE A 687 -23.55 -4.83 -30.11
C PHE A 687 -24.70 -5.21 -31.05
N GLU A 688 -24.41 -5.65 -32.29
CA GLU A 688 -25.36 -5.60 -33.41
C GLU A 688 -26.07 -6.93 -33.78
N VAL A 689 -27.05 -6.76 -34.66
CA VAL A 689 -28.07 -7.69 -35.14
C VAL A 689 -27.60 -8.31 -36.47
N ILE A 690 -26.80 -9.37 -36.39
CA ILE A 690 -26.65 -10.25 -37.56
C ILE A 690 -28.01 -10.94 -37.81
N PRO A 691 -28.45 -11.18 -39.06
CA PRO A 691 -29.76 -11.80 -39.38
C PRO A 691 -29.93 -13.27 -38.93
N ILE A 692 -29.09 -13.74 -37.99
CA ILE A 692 -29.13 -15.07 -37.41
C ILE A 692 -29.40 -14.88 -35.91
N GLN A 693 -30.46 -15.49 -35.40
CA GLN A 693 -31.07 -15.31 -34.08
C GLN A 693 -30.16 -15.51 -32.85
N LEU A 694 -28.84 -15.68 -32.99
CA LEU A 694 -27.93 -16.12 -31.92
C LEU A 694 -27.08 -15.03 -31.23
N PHE A 695 -26.90 -13.85 -31.82
CA PHE A 695 -25.87 -12.88 -31.35
C PHE A 695 -26.41 -11.54 -30.80
N LYS A 696 -27.73 -11.41 -30.59
CA LYS A 696 -28.30 -10.21 -29.96
C LYS A 696 -28.15 -10.29 -28.44
N VAL A 697 -27.07 -9.73 -27.88
CA VAL A 697 -26.80 -9.85 -26.43
C VAL A 697 -27.01 -8.53 -25.70
N PHE A 698 -26.13 -7.54 -25.88
CA PHE A 698 -26.19 -6.30 -25.10
C PHE A 698 -27.35 -5.38 -25.52
N CYS A 699 -27.61 -5.20 -26.82
CA CYS A 699 -28.64 -4.27 -27.29
C CYS A 699 -30.07 -4.62 -26.79
N PRO A 700 -30.57 -5.87 -26.91
CA PRO A 700 -31.86 -6.23 -26.32
C PRO A 700 -31.90 -6.07 -24.81
N PHE A 701 -30.83 -6.45 -24.10
CA PHE A 701 -30.75 -6.31 -22.65
C PHE A 701 -30.87 -4.85 -22.21
N ILE A 702 -30.18 -3.92 -22.89
CA ILE A 702 -30.26 -2.48 -22.62
C ILE A 702 -31.68 -1.97 -22.88
N LEU A 703 -32.28 -2.34 -24.02
CA LEU A 703 -33.66 -2.00 -24.38
C LEU A 703 -34.66 -2.46 -23.30
N ASP A 704 -34.58 -3.73 -22.89
CA ASP A 704 -35.44 -4.31 -21.88
C ASP A 704 -35.28 -3.60 -20.53
N CYS A 705 -34.03 -3.32 -20.10
CA CYS A 705 -33.78 -2.61 -18.85
C CYS A 705 -34.33 -1.18 -18.87
N PHE A 706 -34.16 -0.43 -19.97
CA PHE A 706 -34.72 0.91 -20.09
C PHE A 706 -36.25 0.88 -20.07
N GLN A 707 -36.87 -0.08 -20.75
CA GLN A 707 -38.33 -0.21 -20.75
C GLN A 707 -38.85 -0.57 -19.36
N VAL A 708 -38.30 -1.59 -18.70
CA VAL A 708 -38.72 -2.03 -17.37
C VAL A 708 -38.56 -0.90 -16.36
N PHE A 709 -37.40 -0.24 -16.33
CA PHE A 709 -37.16 0.86 -15.41
C PHE A 709 -38.10 2.04 -15.67
N TYR A 710 -38.36 2.38 -16.94
CA TYR A 710 -39.32 3.43 -17.29
C TYR A 710 -40.72 3.11 -16.77
N GLU A 711 -41.21 1.89 -16.98
CA GLU A 711 -42.51 1.45 -16.47
C GLU A 711 -42.60 1.49 -14.95
N ASP A 712 -41.53 1.10 -14.26
CA ASP A 712 -41.50 1.07 -12.79
C ASP A 712 -41.43 2.47 -12.19
N VAL A 713 -40.63 3.36 -12.77
CA VAL A 713 -40.59 4.78 -12.39
C VAL A 713 -41.96 5.44 -12.57
N HIS A 714 -42.72 5.08 -13.60
CA HIS A 714 -44.08 5.60 -13.80
C HIS A 714 -45.13 5.07 -12.82
N LYS A 715 -44.94 3.86 -12.28
CA LYS A 715 -45.85 3.26 -11.28
C LYS A 715 -45.60 3.83 -9.88
N ILE A 716 -44.38 4.25 -9.58
CA ILE A 716 -43.97 4.73 -8.25
C ILE A 716 -44.35 6.21 -8.07
N GLN A 717 -45.31 6.48 -7.19
CA GLN A 717 -45.72 7.86 -6.86
C GLN A 717 -44.65 8.63 -6.08
N ASP A 718 -43.93 7.95 -5.20
CA ASP A 718 -42.86 8.52 -4.38
C ASP A 718 -41.50 8.00 -4.87
N LYS A 719 -40.83 8.80 -5.69
CA LYS A 719 -39.61 8.43 -6.40
C LYS A 719 -38.43 8.16 -5.48
N SER A 720 -38.48 8.61 -4.22
CA SER A 720 -37.48 8.25 -3.20
C SER A 720 -37.48 6.75 -2.85
N LYS A 721 -38.50 6.00 -3.29
CA LYS A 721 -38.66 4.56 -3.06
C LYS A 721 -38.07 3.68 -4.17
N ILE A 722 -37.45 4.25 -5.21
CA ILE A 722 -36.71 3.47 -6.21
C ILE A 722 -35.55 2.78 -5.49
N LYS A 723 -35.35 1.48 -5.75
CA LYS A 723 -34.29 0.72 -5.07
C LYS A 723 -32.93 1.22 -5.55
N GLN A 724 -31.99 1.36 -4.61
CA GLN A 724 -30.62 1.75 -4.94
C GLN A 724 -29.96 0.78 -5.94
N SER A 725 -30.26 -0.52 -5.86
CA SER A 725 -29.77 -1.53 -6.81
C SER A 725 -30.19 -1.25 -8.26
N ASP A 726 -31.40 -0.72 -8.45
CA ASP A 726 -31.95 -0.45 -9.78
C ASP A 726 -31.30 0.83 -10.35
N ILE A 727 -31.00 1.80 -9.48
CA ILE A 727 -30.25 3.03 -9.82
C ILE A 727 -28.80 2.70 -10.20
N THR A 728 -28.13 1.84 -9.43
CA THR A 728 -26.74 1.43 -9.71
C THR A 728 -26.65 0.65 -11.02
N LEU A 729 -27.58 -0.29 -11.25
CA LEU A 729 -27.67 -1.03 -12.51
C LEU A 729 -27.91 -0.06 -13.69
N MET A 730 -28.88 0.85 -13.55
CA MET A 730 -29.19 1.81 -14.61
C MET A 730 -28.01 2.74 -14.91
N SER A 731 -27.27 3.18 -13.88
CA SER A 731 -26.06 4.00 -14.05
C SER A 731 -24.97 3.25 -14.82
N ALA A 732 -24.75 1.96 -14.50
CA ALA A 732 -23.83 1.10 -15.23
C ALA A 732 -24.27 0.87 -16.68
N ILE A 733 -25.57 0.67 -16.92
CA ILE A 733 -26.14 0.55 -18.26
C ILE A 733 -25.95 1.84 -19.06
N MET A 734 -26.15 3.02 -18.45
CA MET A 734 -25.91 4.31 -19.10
C MET A 734 -24.45 4.48 -19.51
N ASN A 735 -23.51 4.04 -18.66
CA ASN A 735 -22.08 4.08 -18.97
C ASN A 735 -21.73 3.21 -20.19
N ILE A 736 -22.14 1.94 -20.18
CA ILE A 736 -21.88 1.03 -21.29
C ILE A 736 -22.60 1.49 -22.57
N THR A 737 -23.83 1.99 -22.46
CA THR A 737 -24.58 2.56 -23.59
C THR A 737 -23.84 3.74 -24.20
N SER A 738 -23.35 4.66 -23.35
CA SER A 738 -22.51 5.80 -23.75
C SER A 738 -21.28 5.35 -24.52
N THR A 739 -20.62 4.27 -24.06
CA THR A 739 -19.47 3.65 -24.73
C THR A 739 -19.84 3.10 -26.10
N PHE A 740 -20.92 2.31 -26.21
CA PHE A 740 -21.34 1.76 -27.49
C PHE A 740 -21.68 2.85 -28.50
N ILE A 741 -22.36 3.92 -28.09
CA ILE A 741 -22.71 5.04 -28.97
C ILE A 741 -21.46 5.76 -29.48
N LYS A 742 -20.50 6.04 -28.58
CA LYS A 742 -19.24 6.73 -28.91
C LYS A 742 -18.49 6.04 -30.05
N PHE A 743 -18.52 4.71 -30.10
CA PHE A 743 -17.84 3.91 -31.12
C PHE A 743 -18.76 3.36 -32.21
N CYS A 744 -20.03 3.77 -32.25
CA CYS A 744 -21.00 3.30 -33.23
C CYS A 744 -20.65 3.80 -34.64
N SER A 745 -20.39 2.87 -35.57
CA SER A 745 -20.12 3.18 -36.97
C SER A 745 -21.16 2.68 -37.97
N ASP A 746 -22.16 1.90 -37.55
CA ASP A 746 -23.19 1.31 -38.42
C ASP A 746 -24.54 2.03 -38.32
N SER A 747 -25.08 2.43 -39.48
CA SER A 747 -26.44 2.97 -39.66
C SER A 747 -27.56 2.19 -38.96
N LYS A 748 -27.50 0.86 -38.87
CA LYS A 748 -28.55 0.05 -38.22
C LYS A 748 -28.46 0.07 -36.70
N ALA A 749 -27.24 0.14 -36.17
CA ALA A 749 -27.00 0.32 -34.74
C ALA A 749 -27.52 1.70 -34.30
N GLN A 750 -27.30 2.73 -35.12
CA GLN A 750 -27.84 4.07 -34.92
C GLN A 750 -29.38 4.06 -34.81
N ASP A 751 -30.08 3.35 -35.71
CA ASP A 751 -31.54 3.22 -35.66
C ASP A 751 -32.04 2.58 -34.35
N ALA A 752 -31.32 1.60 -33.79
CA ALA A 752 -31.67 0.98 -32.51
C ALA A 752 -31.49 1.95 -31.33
N PHE A 753 -30.40 2.74 -31.34
CA PHE A 753 -30.12 3.74 -30.31
C PHE A 753 -31.12 4.89 -30.31
N ILE A 754 -31.57 5.32 -31.48
CA ILE A 754 -32.56 6.40 -31.62
C ILE A 754 -33.87 6.05 -30.91
N ASN A 755 -34.27 4.78 -30.90
CA ASN A 755 -35.47 4.33 -30.17
C ASN A 755 -35.33 4.45 -28.64
N LEU A 756 -34.10 4.50 -28.11
CA LEU A 756 -33.83 4.63 -26.66
C LEU A 756 -33.90 6.09 -26.19
N LEU A 757 -33.64 7.04 -27.09
CA LEU A 757 -33.45 8.45 -26.76
C LEU A 757 -34.67 9.09 -26.04
N PRO A 758 -35.93 8.89 -26.47
CA PRO A 758 -37.09 9.45 -25.77
C PRO A 758 -37.24 8.94 -24.33
N SER A 759 -37.03 7.63 -24.12
CA SER A 759 -37.11 7.01 -22.80
C SER A 759 -36.01 7.53 -21.87
N MET A 760 -34.80 7.70 -22.39
CA MET A 760 -33.66 8.24 -21.64
C MET A 760 -33.88 9.71 -21.25
N VAL A 761 -34.37 10.54 -22.17
CA VAL A 761 -34.69 11.95 -21.90
C VAL A 761 -35.78 12.08 -20.84
N ASN A 762 -36.85 11.28 -20.93
CA ASN A 762 -37.90 11.25 -19.92
C ASN A 762 -37.38 10.78 -18.56
N LEU A 763 -36.48 9.80 -18.54
CA LEU A 763 -35.87 9.28 -17.31
C LEU A 763 -35.10 10.36 -16.55
N ILE A 764 -34.31 11.20 -17.22
CA ILE A 764 -33.60 12.32 -16.56
C ILE A 764 -34.59 13.36 -16.00
N LEU A 765 -35.64 13.66 -16.75
CA LEU A 765 -36.64 14.64 -16.31
C LEU A 765 -37.38 14.17 -15.03
N ILE A 766 -37.50 12.86 -14.85
CA ILE A 766 -38.23 12.26 -13.74
C ILE A 766 -37.30 11.91 -12.57
N ASN A 767 -36.05 11.52 -12.83
CA ASN A 767 -35.09 11.07 -11.82
C ASN A 767 -34.40 12.22 -11.07
N GLU A 768 -34.17 12.05 -9.77
CA GLU A 768 -33.46 13.01 -8.90
C GLU A 768 -32.15 12.47 -8.32
N ASP A 769 -31.81 11.20 -8.61
CA ASP A 769 -30.56 10.59 -8.13
C ASP A 769 -29.32 11.20 -8.82
N PRO A 770 -28.33 11.72 -8.07
CA PRO A 770 -27.15 12.36 -8.63
C PRO A 770 -26.27 11.43 -9.48
N GLN A 771 -26.06 10.18 -9.05
CA GLN A 771 -25.20 9.24 -9.75
C GLN A 771 -25.75 8.94 -11.14
N LEU A 772 -27.05 8.66 -11.24
CA LEU A 772 -27.70 8.38 -12.50
C LEU A 772 -27.77 9.63 -13.39
N GLN A 773 -27.98 10.83 -12.83
CA GLN A 773 -27.93 12.08 -13.60
C GLN A 773 -26.56 12.34 -14.24
N VAL A 774 -25.45 12.05 -13.54
CA VAL A 774 -24.09 12.17 -14.11
C VAL A 774 -23.92 11.26 -15.33
N HIS A 775 -24.19 9.96 -15.18
CA HIS A 775 -23.98 8.99 -16.26
C HIS A 775 -24.92 9.25 -17.45
N THR A 776 -26.15 9.69 -17.18
CA THR A 776 -27.10 10.00 -18.25
C THR A 776 -26.72 11.29 -18.98
N SER A 777 -26.16 12.28 -18.29
CA SER A 777 -25.63 13.51 -18.92
C SER A 777 -24.51 13.18 -19.92
N GLN A 778 -23.59 12.30 -19.52
CA GLN A 778 -22.49 11.86 -20.38
C GLN A 778 -23.00 11.03 -21.58
N CYS A 779 -23.95 10.13 -21.34
CA CYS A 779 -24.58 9.33 -22.40
C CYS A 779 -25.32 10.23 -23.42
N LEU A 780 -26.16 11.17 -22.94
CA LEU A 780 -26.90 12.10 -23.80
C LEU A 780 -25.98 13.01 -24.60
N LYS A 781 -24.87 13.46 -24.01
CA LYS A 781 -23.85 14.22 -24.72
C LYS A 781 -23.31 13.45 -25.93
N ASN A 782 -22.94 12.18 -25.74
CA ASN A 782 -22.44 11.34 -26.84
C ASN A 782 -23.50 11.07 -27.92
N PHE A 783 -24.78 10.94 -27.53
CA PHE A 783 -25.89 10.92 -28.48
C PHE A 783 -25.96 12.19 -29.34
N ILE A 784 -25.81 13.38 -28.75
CA ILE A 784 -25.85 14.64 -29.49
C ILE A 784 -24.65 14.76 -30.45
N ILE A 785 -23.48 14.25 -30.06
CA ILE A 785 -22.26 14.24 -30.89
C ILE A 785 -22.43 13.38 -32.15
N ILE A 786 -22.99 12.17 -32.00
CA ILE A 786 -23.07 11.19 -33.10
C ILE A 786 -24.36 11.33 -33.93
N GLU A 787 -25.51 11.55 -33.30
CA GLU A 787 -26.84 11.48 -33.91
C GLU A 787 -27.56 12.84 -34.04
N THR A 788 -26.82 13.95 -34.17
CA THR A 788 -27.40 15.31 -34.28
C THR A 788 -28.52 15.38 -35.32
N GLY A 789 -28.30 14.78 -36.50
CA GLY A 789 -29.24 14.82 -37.62
C GLY A 789 -30.59 14.14 -37.34
N GLN A 790 -30.62 13.10 -36.50
CA GLN A 790 -31.85 12.37 -36.16
C GLN A 790 -32.60 13.06 -35.02
N ILE A 791 -31.88 13.65 -34.05
CA ILE A 791 -32.46 14.49 -32.99
C ILE A 791 -33.24 15.66 -33.60
N LEU A 792 -32.66 16.31 -34.62
CA LEU A 792 -33.31 17.39 -35.37
C LEU A 792 -34.56 16.91 -36.11
N LYS A 793 -34.51 15.75 -36.77
CA LYS A 793 -35.68 15.16 -37.48
C LYS A 793 -36.82 14.77 -36.53
N MET A 794 -36.50 14.29 -35.34
CA MET A 794 -37.48 13.88 -34.33
C MET A 794 -38.07 15.03 -33.50
N ASN A 795 -37.65 16.28 -33.73
CA ASN A 795 -38.06 17.46 -32.96
C ASN A 795 -37.76 17.39 -31.45
N LEU A 796 -36.71 16.66 -31.04
CA LEU A 796 -36.36 16.45 -29.63
C LEU A 796 -35.51 17.57 -29.02
N VAL A 797 -35.16 18.60 -29.79
CA VAL A 797 -34.32 19.73 -29.34
C VAL A 797 -34.88 20.38 -28.08
N GLN A 798 -36.20 20.59 -28.01
CA GLN A 798 -36.85 21.20 -26.84
C GLN A 798 -36.78 20.31 -25.60
N ASP A 799 -36.81 18.99 -25.75
CA ASP A 799 -36.73 18.07 -24.63
C ASP A 799 -35.30 17.95 -24.10
N VAL A 800 -34.29 17.96 -24.99
CA VAL A 800 -32.87 18.09 -24.61
C VAL A 800 -32.63 19.41 -23.87
N MET A 801 -33.24 20.51 -24.30
CA MET A 801 -33.16 21.79 -23.59
C MET A 801 -33.79 21.75 -22.20
N LYS A 802 -34.94 21.05 -22.03
CA LYS A 802 -35.53 20.82 -20.70
C LYS A 802 -34.59 20.01 -19.80
N VAL A 803 -33.92 19.00 -20.34
CA VAL A 803 -32.92 18.21 -19.60
C VAL A 803 -31.76 19.08 -19.14
N ASN A 804 -31.18 19.89 -20.03
CA ASN A 804 -30.12 20.83 -19.67
C ASN A 804 -30.56 21.77 -18.54
N LEU A 805 -31.74 22.37 -18.65
CA LEU A 805 -32.28 23.23 -17.60
C LEU A 805 -32.50 22.46 -16.28
N LYS A 806 -32.99 21.23 -16.33
CA LYS A 806 -33.19 20.36 -15.16
C LYS A 806 -31.88 20.08 -14.42
N LEU A 807 -30.81 19.75 -15.15
CA LEU A 807 -29.48 19.49 -14.57
C LEU A 807 -28.83 20.76 -14.00
N LEU A 808 -29.23 21.93 -14.50
CA LEU A 808 -28.80 23.24 -14.00
C LEU A 808 -29.71 23.77 -12.86
N GLU A 809 -30.79 23.06 -12.49
CA GLU A 809 -31.60 23.43 -11.34
C GLU A 809 -30.76 23.37 -10.05
N VAL A 810 -30.97 24.36 -9.18
CA VAL A 810 -30.33 24.39 -7.87
C VAL A 810 -31.09 23.45 -6.94
N SER A 811 -30.49 22.33 -6.59
CA SER A 811 -31.07 21.39 -5.63
C SER A 811 -31.19 22.04 -4.24
N GLN A 812 -32.27 21.75 -3.52
CA GLN A 812 -32.43 22.17 -2.13
C GLN A 812 -31.43 21.45 -1.20
N ASN A 813 -31.02 20.25 -1.58
CA ASN A 813 -30.00 19.46 -0.88
C ASN A 813 -28.63 19.66 -1.56
N SER A 814 -27.64 20.16 -0.81
CA SER A 814 -26.27 20.34 -1.31
C SER A 814 -25.58 19.03 -1.67
N ALA A 815 -26.05 17.89 -1.15
CA ALA A 815 -25.52 16.57 -1.50
C ALA A 815 -25.75 16.19 -2.98
N ASN A 816 -26.73 16.82 -3.65
CA ASN A 816 -27.05 16.52 -5.05
C ASN A 816 -26.30 17.41 -6.05
N GLU A 817 -25.28 18.15 -5.59
CA GLU A 817 -24.48 19.00 -6.47
C GLU A 817 -23.69 18.19 -7.52
N SER A 818 -23.32 16.95 -7.19
CA SER A 818 -22.54 16.05 -8.05
C SER A 818 -23.27 15.68 -9.32
N ALA A 819 -24.60 15.74 -9.32
CA ALA A 819 -25.42 15.49 -10.48
C ALA A 819 -25.08 16.37 -11.69
N SER A 820 -24.55 17.57 -11.43
CA SER A 820 -24.24 18.57 -12.45
C SER A 820 -22.78 18.55 -12.90
N LEU A 821 -21.99 17.53 -12.51
CA LEU A 821 -20.56 17.41 -12.84
C LEU A 821 -20.29 17.67 -14.34
N PHE A 822 -21.03 17.01 -15.22
CA PHE A 822 -20.91 17.12 -16.68
C PHE A 822 -21.99 18.00 -17.34
N ALA A 823 -22.76 18.76 -16.55
CA ALA A 823 -23.81 19.61 -17.11
C ALA A 823 -23.23 20.70 -18.03
N GLY A 824 -22.06 21.26 -17.67
CA GLY A 824 -21.36 22.23 -18.52
C GLY A 824 -20.97 21.65 -19.88
N ASN A 825 -20.42 20.44 -19.90
CA ASN A 825 -20.06 19.71 -21.12
C ASN A 825 -21.27 19.50 -22.04
N LEU A 826 -22.38 19.01 -21.49
CA LEU A 826 -23.63 18.80 -22.23
C LEU A 826 -24.16 20.11 -22.82
N VAL A 827 -24.09 21.22 -22.05
CA VAL A 827 -24.48 22.55 -22.51
C VAL A 827 -23.63 23.02 -23.69
N MET A 828 -22.29 22.88 -23.61
CA MET A 828 -21.39 23.27 -24.70
C MET A 828 -21.71 22.52 -26.00
N ILE A 829 -21.86 21.19 -25.90
CA ILE A 829 -22.19 20.32 -27.04
C ILE A 829 -23.58 20.65 -27.60
N THR A 830 -24.57 20.91 -26.73
CA THR A 830 -25.92 21.33 -27.15
C THR A 830 -25.88 22.65 -27.93
N ILE A 831 -25.17 23.66 -27.43
CA ILE A 831 -25.05 24.96 -28.10
C ILE A 831 -24.40 24.81 -29.47
N ASN A 832 -23.32 24.03 -29.56
CA ASN A 832 -22.59 23.84 -30.81
C ASN A 832 -23.39 23.06 -31.86
N ASN A 833 -24.02 21.94 -31.48
CA ASN A 833 -24.61 21.00 -32.43
C ASN A 833 -26.11 21.21 -32.68
N LEU A 834 -26.88 21.66 -31.67
CA LEU A 834 -28.34 21.76 -31.77
C LEU A 834 -28.85 23.20 -31.91
N LEU A 835 -28.04 24.20 -31.53
CA LEU A 835 -28.41 25.62 -31.55
C LEU A 835 -27.56 26.46 -32.52
N ASP A 836 -26.81 25.82 -33.43
CA ASP A 836 -25.95 26.48 -34.43
C ASP A 836 -24.99 27.53 -33.82
N GLY A 837 -24.48 27.27 -32.60
CA GLY A 837 -23.58 28.19 -31.89
C GLY A 837 -24.26 29.40 -31.25
N ASN A 838 -25.60 29.51 -31.29
CA ASN A 838 -26.36 30.60 -30.69
C ASN A 838 -27.05 30.13 -29.39
N PRO A 839 -26.45 30.37 -28.22
CA PRO A 839 -27.00 29.89 -26.96
C PRO A 839 -28.32 30.58 -26.59
N ASP A 840 -29.27 29.80 -26.07
CA ASP A 840 -30.50 30.33 -25.48
C ASP A 840 -30.21 31.16 -24.21
N LEU A 841 -30.88 32.31 -24.07
CA LEU A 841 -30.63 33.23 -22.96
C LEU A 841 -31.03 32.63 -21.59
N ASN A 842 -32.05 31.76 -21.53
CA ASN A 842 -32.46 31.12 -20.28
C ASN A 842 -31.44 30.06 -19.87
N LEU A 843 -30.89 29.32 -20.84
CA LEU A 843 -29.83 28.35 -20.58
C LEU A 843 -28.59 29.01 -19.98
N LEU A 844 -28.13 30.13 -20.55
CA LEU A 844 -26.99 30.89 -20.03
C LEU A 844 -27.24 31.46 -18.63
N LYS A 845 -28.46 31.95 -18.36
CA LYS A 845 -28.85 32.38 -17.01
C LYS A 845 -28.76 31.22 -16.02
N ALA A 846 -29.29 30.05 -16.39
CA ALA A 846 -29.29 28.85 -15.55
C ALA A 846 -27.87 28.41 -15.16
N VAL A 847 -26.90 28.48 -16.09
CA VAL A 847 -25.48 28.19 -15.80
C VAL A 847 -24.95 29.07 -14.67
N VAL A 848 -25.17 30.39 -14.72
CA VAL A 848 -24.68 31.30 -13.66
C VAL A 848 -25.44 31.12 -12.36
N PHE A 849 -26.76 30.87 -12.42
CA PHE A 849 -27.56 30.52 -11.23
C PHE A 849 -27.03 29.26 -10.53
N LYS A 850 -26.57 28.26 -11.29
CA LYS A 850 -25.97 27.05 -10.74
C LYS A 850 -24.59 27.33 -10.14
N ILE A 851 -23.70 28.04 -10.86
CA ILE A 851 -22.38 28.47 -10.37
C ILE A 851 -22.50 29.20 -9.02
N TYR A 852 -23.49 30.07 -8.87
CA TYR A 852 -23.75 30.81 -7.63
C TYR A 852 -23.88 29.91 -6.41
N ARG A 853 -24.57 28.77 -6.58
CA ARG A 853 -24.97 27.86 -5.50
C ARG A 853 -24.03 26.68 -5.34
N SER A 854 -23.24 26.38 -6.37
CA SER A 854 -22.23 25.33 -6.37
C SER A 854 -21.05 25.64 -5.44
N ARG A 855 -20.56 24.60 -4.77
CA ARG A 855 -19.38 24.59 -3.89
C ARG A 855 -18.26 23.72 -4.45
N MET A 856 -18.58 22.69 -5.22
CA MET A 856 -17.60 21.73 -5.74
C MET A 856 -16.81 22.33 -6.92
N PRO A 857 -15.47 22.37 -6.84
CA PRO A 857 -14.62 22.93 -7.89
C PRO A 857 -14.82 22.27 -9.25
N SER A 858 -14.99 20.95 -9.30
CA SER A 858 -15.19 20.19 -10.55
C SER A 858 -16.49 20.59 -11.28
N THR A 859 -17.59 20.77 -10.55
CA THR A 859 -18.85 21.27 -11.11
C THR A 859 -18.73 22.72 -11.58
N VAL A 860 -18.07 23.58 -10.80
CA VAL A 860 -17.87 24.98 -11.20
C VAL A 860 -16.94 25.07 -12.41
N GLN A 861 -15.91 24.23 -12.50
CA GLN A 861 -15.01 24.15 -13.64
C GLN A 861 -15.78 23.89 -14.94
N SER A 862 -16.62 22.85 -14.99
CA SER A 862 -17.37 22.51 -16.20
C SER A 862 -18.34 23.62 -16.62
N LEU A 863 -18.99 24.27 -15.65
CA LEU A 863 -19.93 25.37 -15.90
C LEU A 863 -19.24 26.68 -16.32
N VAL A 864 -18.09 27.01 -15.71
CA VAL A 864 -17.28 28.17 -16.05
C VAL A 864 -16.71 28.04 -17.46
N LEU A 865 -16.33 26.83 -17.87
CA LEU A 865 -15.80 26.56 -19.21
C LEU A 865 -16.76 26.99 -20.33
N VAL A 866 -18.08 26.87 -20.12
CA VAL A 866 -19.12 27.39 -21.04
C VAL A 866 -18.92 28.90 -21.29
N TYR A 867 -18.78 29.67 -20.21
CA TYR A 867 -18.59 31.13 -20.29
C TYR A 867 -17.19 31.51 -20.76
N ALA A 868 -16.16 30.74 -20.40
CA ALA A 868 -14.79 30.99 -20.86
C ALA A 868 -14.72 31.00 -22.39
N ARG A 869 -15.32 30.00 -23.05
CA ARG A 869 -15.42 29.94 -24.51
C ARG A 869 -16.20 31.10 -25.12
N MET A 870 -17.36 31.43 -24.54
CA MET A 870 -18.16 32.58 -25.01
C MET A 870 -17.42 33.91 -24.89
N ILE A 871 -16.68 34.12 -23.80
CA ILE A 871 -15.87 35.33 -23.56
C ILE A 871 -14.70 35.40 -24.54
N ILE A 872 -14.12 34.26 -24.91
CA ILE A 872 -13.06 34.21 -25.93
C ILE A 872 -13.61 34.68 -27.27
N GLU A 873 -14.79 34.26 -27.69
CA GLU A 873 -15.38 34.65 -28.97
C GLU A 873 -15.96 36.07 -28.95
N LYS A 874 -16.76 36.40 -27.93
CA LYS A 874 -17.56 37.63 -27.84
C LYS A 874 -17.45 38.29 -26.45
N PRO A 875 -16.29 38.86 -26.09
CA PRO A 875 -16.05 39.35 -24.73
C PRO A 875 -16.97 40.51 -24.31
N LYS A 876 -17.16 41.51 -25.19
CA LYS A 876 -17.99 42.69 -24.88
C LYS A 876 -19.47 42.35 -24.74
N GLU A 877 -19.99 41.49 -25.62
CA GLU A 877 -21.38 41.03 -25.58
C GLU A 877 -21.64 40.19 -24.32
N SER A 878 -20.68 39.31 -23.95
CA SER A 878 -20.78 38.50 -22.74
C SER A 878 -20.83 39.35 -21.46
N ILE A 879 -20.00 40.39 -21.36
CA ILE A 879 -20.02 41.33 -20.22
C ILE A 879 -21.33 42.12 -20.18
N ALA A 880 -21.79 42.64 -21.33
CA ALA A 880 -23.04 43.39 -21.42
C ALA A 880 -24.24 42.52 -21.00
N PHE A 881 -24.27 41.26 -21.45
CA PHE A 881 -25.30 40.31 -21.07
C PHE A 881 -25.27 40.01 -19.56
N LEU A 882 -24.11 39.67 -18.99
CA LEU A 882 -23.95 39.38 -17.56
C LEU A 882 -24.23 40.58 -16.64
N THR A 883 -24.17 41.80 -17.18
CA THR A 883 -24.51 43.04 -16.47
C THR A 883 -26.01 43.36 -16.54
N SER A 884 -26.73 42.82 -17.54
CA SER A 884 -28.15 43.13 -17.77
C SER A 884 -29.12 42.55 -16.74
N TRP A 885 -28.66 41.67 -15.84
CA TRP A 885 -29.51 40.98 -14.88
C TRP A 885 -28.76 40.64 -13.58
N SER A 886 -29.51 40.26 -12.54
CA SER A 886 -28.99 40.00 -11.19
C SER A 886 -29.60 38.75 -10.53
N ILE A 887 -28.85 38.12 -9.63
CA ILE A 887 -29.21 36.96 -8.80
C ILE A 887 -29.16 37.39 -7.34
N ASP A 888 -30.25 37.24 -6.57
CA ASP A 888 -30.31 37.62 -5.14
C ASP A 888 -29.71 39.03 -4.87
N ASN A 889 -30.07 40.02 -5.71
CA ASN A 889 -29.56 41.40 -5.70
C ASN A 889 -28.06 41.58 -6.02
N ARG A 890 -27.37 40.55 -6.53
CA ARG A 890 -25.98 40.62 -7.02
C ARG A 890 -25.97 40.57 -8.54
N MET A 891 -25.19 41.44 -9.18
CA MET A 891 -25.00 41.41 -10.64
C MET A 891 -24.48 40.03 -11.08
N ALA A 892 -25.02 39.46 -12.16
CA ALA A 892 -24.62 38.12 -12.60
C ALA A 892 -23.12 38.03 -12.97
N LEU A 893 -22.56 39.10 -13.53
CA LEU A 893 -21.12 39.25 -13.74
C LEU A 893 -20.32 39.09 -12.44
N LYS A 894 -20.79 39.71 -11.34
CA LYS A 894 -20.16 39.57 -10.02
C LYS A 894 -20.12 38.12 -9.56
N VAL A 895 -21.25 37.44 -9.69
CA VAL A 895 -21.41 36.04 -9.25
C VAL A 895 -20.47 35.10 -10.00
N LEU A 896 -20.41 35.22 -11.33
CA LEU A 896 -19.53 34.41 -12.16
C LEU A 896 -18.06 34.65 -11.79
N ILE A 897 -17.62 35.91 -11.75
CA ILE A 897 -16.22 36.27 -11.51
C ILE A 897 -15.79 35.93 -10.08
N ASP A 898 -16.61 36.17 -9.06
CA ASP A 898 -16.31 35.80 -7.67
C ASP A 898 -16.01 34.30 -7.56
N LYS A 899 -16.89 33.46 -8.12
CA LYS A 899 -16.76 32.01 -8.05
C LYS A 899 -15.60 31.50 -8.88
N TRP A 900 -15.46 32.01 -10.10
CA TRP A 900 -14.39 31.62 -11.01
C TRP A 900 -13.01 31.96 -10.42
N LEU A 901 -12.76 33.20 -10.02
CA LEU A 901 -11.44 33.59 -9.51
C LEU A 901 -11.09 32.89 -8.19
N LEU A 902 -12.08 32.59 -7.36
CA LEU A 902 -11.86 31.84 -6.12
C LEU A 902 -11.41 30.40 -6.38
N GLN A 903 -11.97 29.73 -7.39
CA GLN A 903 -11.75 28.31 -7.66
C GLN A 903 -10.80 28.02 -8.83
N GLN A 904 -10.36 29.03 -9.60
CA GLN A 904 -9.41 28.87 -10.70
C GLN A 904 -8.15 28.05 -10.34
N PRO A 905 -7.51 28.21 -9.16
CA PRO A 905 -6.33 27.41 -8.80
C PRO A 905 -6.62 25.90 -8.64
N LEU A 906 -7.89 25.54 -8.40
CA LEU A 906 -8.35 24.16 -8.24
C LEU A 906 -8.71 23.52 -9.58
N PHE A 907 -8.74 24.27 -10.67
CA PHE A 907 -9.09 23.71 -11.97
C PHE A 907 -7.95 22.82 -12.51
N ARG A 908 -8.34 21.69 -13.10
CA ARG A 908 -7.44 20.66 -13.67
C ARG A 908 -7.66 20.57 -15.19
N GLY A 909 -6.73 19.93 -15.89
CA GLY A 909 -6.81 19.69 -17.35
C GLY A 909 -6.14 20.77 -18.19
N LYS A 910 -5.37 20.34 -19.20
CA LYS A 910 -4.58 21.23 -20.05
C LYS A 910 -5.46 22.14 -20.90
N GLY A 911 -6.40 21.58 -21.66
CA GLY A 911 -7.33 22.35 -22.50
C GLY A 911 -8.22 23.24 -21.66
N THR A 912 -8.71 22.74 -20.52
CA THR A 912 -9.56 23.50 -19.60
C THR A 912 -8.82 24.70 -18.98
N LYS A 913 -7.58 24.51 -18.49
CA LYS A 913 -6.73 25.61 -18.02
C LYS A 913 -6.45 26.61 -19.13
N ASN A 914 -6.09 26.15 -20.32
CA ASN A 914 -5.81 27.02 -21.46
C ASN A 914 -7.01 27.90 -21.81
N ALA A 915 -8.20 27.33 -21.91
CA ALA A 915 -9.43 28.06 -22.22
C ALA A 915 -9.79 29.06 -21.11
N THR A 916 -9.76 28.64 -19.84
CA THR A 916 -10.13 29.50 -18.71
C THR A 916 -9.15 30.66 -18.51
N PHE A 917 -7.83 30.41 -18.54
CA PHE A 917 -6.84 31.49 -18.43
C PHE A 917 -6.81 32.41 -19.66
N SER A 918 -7.03 31.87 -20.86
CA SER A 918 -7.16 32.71 -22.08
C SER A 918 -8.37 33.63 -22.02
N ALA A 919 -9.49 33.16 -21.47
CA ALA A 919 -10.64 33.99 -21.22
C ALA A 919 -10.36 35.08 -20.17
N LEU A 920 -9.64 34.77 -19.08
CA LEU A 920 -9.22 35.75 -18.08
C LEU A 920 -8.27 36.82 -18.67
N MET A 921 -7.31 36.44 -19.52
CA MET A 921 -6.46 37.37 -20.25
C MET A 921 -7.29 38.32 -21.13
N LYS A 922 -8.27 37.77 -21.87
CA LYS A 922 -9.18 38.59 -22.68
C LYS A 922 -10.03 39.54 -21.83
N LEU A 923 -10.59 39.08 -20.71
CA LEU A 923 -11.34 39.95 -19.79
C LEU A 923 -10.48 41.11 -19.28
N PHE A 924 -9.22 40.85 -18.92
CA PHE A 924 -8.30 41.88 -18.47
C PHE A 924 -8.03 42.94 -19.55
N LEU A 925 -7.89 42.52 -20.82
CA LEU A 925 -7.60 43.42 -21.94
C LEU A 925 -8.81 44.26 -22.40
N VAL A 926 -10.04 43.82 -22.12
CA VAL A 926 -11.25 44.53 -22.54
C VAL A 926 -11.39 45.89 -21.84
N LYS A 927 -10.83 46.03 -20.62
CA LYS A 927 -10.87 47.27 -19.81
C LYS A 927 -12.29 47.85 -19.68
N ASP A 928 -13.27 46.96 -19.47
CA ASP A 928 -14.65 47.38 -19.27
C ASP A 928 -14.81 48.03 -17.88
N LYS A 929 -15.45 49.20 -17.84
CA LYS A 929 -15.63 49.97 -16.60
C LYS A 929 -16.39 49.21 -15.51
N THR A 930 -17.31 48.32 -15.89
CA THR A 930 -18.05 47.52 -14.91
C THR A 930 -17.17 46.47 -14.26
N LEU A 931 -16.27 45.84 -15.04
CA LEU A 931 -15.30 44.88 -14.54
C LEU A 931 -14.19 45.56 -13.72
N GLU A 932 -13.70 46.73 -14.15
CA GLU A 932 -12.65 47.48 -13.43
C GLU A 932 -13.10 47.91 -12.02
N ASN A 933 -14.37 48.29 -11.88
CA ASN A 933 -14.95 48.71 -10.60
C ASN A 933 -15.57 47.55 -9.81
N LEU A 934 -15.49 46.32 -10.31
CA LEU A 934 -16.08 45.15 -9.67
C LEU A 934 -15.21 44.71 -8.50
N LEU A 935 -15.75 44.81 -7.29
CA LEU A 935 -15.15 44.21 -6.10
C LEU A 935 -15.43 42.70 -6.09
N VAL A 936 -14.39 41.90 -5.92
CA VAL A 936 -14.41 40.44 -5.86
C VAL A 936 -13.81 39.92 -4.56
N ILE A 937 -14.15 38.69 -4.20
CA ILE A 937 -13.66 38.07 -2.96
C ILE A 937 -12.14 37.85 -3.04
N GLY A 938 -11.37 38.53 -2.19
CA GLY A 938 -9.97 38.20 -1.92
C GLY A 938 -9.86 36.96 -1.03
N TYR A 939 -8.81 36.18 -1.17
CA TYR A 939 -8.66 34.90 -0.47
C TYR A 939 -7.60 35.03 0.63
N ASN A 940 -8.03 34.96 1.90
CA ASN A 940 -7.16 34.96 3.06
C ASN A 940 -6.99 33.52 3.61
N PRO A 941 -5.80 32.90 3.54
CA PRO A 941 -5.57 31.53 4.00
C PRO A 941 -5.57 31.36 5.52
N SER A 942 -5.58 32.44 6.31
CA SER A 942 -5.42 32.36 7.77
C SER A 942 -6.69 31.95 8.54
N HIS A 943 -7.79 31.59 7.86
CA HIS A 943 -9.13 31.38 8.46
C HIS A 943 -9.65 32.54 9.34
N GLN A 944 -8.99 33.70 9.31
CA GLN A 944 -9.52 34.91 9.92
C GLN A 944 -10.60 35.45 8.98
N ASN A 945 -11.86 35.45 9.44
CA ASN A 945 -13.05 35.92 8.72
C ASN A 945 -12.98 37.42 8.35
N ILE A 946 -12.04 37.81 7.50
CA ILE A 946 -11.93 39.15 6.93
C ILE A 946 -12.12 38.97 5.43
N ASN A 947 -13.35 39.17 4.95
CA ASN A 947 -13.65 39.33 3.53
C ASN A 947 -12.94 40.60 3.03
N SER A 948 -11.68 40.48 2.62
CA SER A 948 -10.98 41.57 1.95
C SER A 948 -11.41 41.59 0.49
N ASP A 949 -12.43 42.38 0.17
CA ASP A 949 -12.84 42.60 -1.21
C ASP A 949 -11.70 43.31 -1.99
N VAL A 950 -11.38 42.81 -3.18
CA VAL A 950 -10.32 43.32 -4.06
C VAL A 950 -10.94 43.65 -5.42
N TYR A 951 -10.42 44.63 -6.16
CA TYR A 951 -10.89 44.85 -7.53
C TYR A 951 -10.52 43.69 -8.46
N ALA A 952 -11.48 43.27 -9.30
CA ALA A 952 -11.36 42.12 -10.20
C ALA A 952 -10.08 42.12 -11.07
N PRO A 953 -9.65 43.24 -11.68
CA PRO A 953 -8.44 43.26 -12.50
C PRO A 953 -7.18 42.86 -11.71
N PHE A 954 -7.09 43.22 -10.43
CA PHE A 954 -5.93 42.91 -9.60
C PHE A 954 -5.90 41.42 -9.26
N LYS A 955 -7.05 40.84 -8.89
CA LYS A 955 -7.14 39.39 -8.60
C LYS A 955 -6.88 38.54 -9.86
N ILE A 956 -7.41 38.95 -11.02
CA ILE A 956 -7.11 38.32 -12.31
C ILE A 956 -5.61 38.35 -12.59
N LEU A 957 -4.98 39.52 -12.44
CA LEU A 957 -3.55 39.67 -12.71
C LEU A 957 -2.69 38.82 -11.76
N SER A 958 -3.03 38.77 -10.47
CA SER A 958 -2.38 37.91 -9.48
C SER A 958 -2.45 36.43 -9.87
N LEU A 959 -3.63 35.94 -10.29
CA LEU A 959 -3.80 34.55 -10.73
C LEU A 959 -3.01 34.23 -12.00
N LEU A 960 -2.95 35.15 -12.97
CA LEU A 960 -2.16 34.97 -14.20
C LEU A 960 -0.65 34.87 -13.88
N ILE A 961 -0.15 35.67 -12.94
CA ILE A 961 1.25 35.63 -12.49
C ILE A 961 1.56 34.30 -11.79
N ARG A 962 0.70 33.88 -10.85
CA ARG A 962 0.88 32.62 -10.12
C ARG A 962 0.78 31.40 -11.04
N CYS A 963 -0.11 31.45 -12.03
CA CYS A 963 -0.19 30.42 -13.07
C CYS A 963 1.13 30.30 -13.84
N LEU A 964 1.74 31.42 -14.23
CA LEU A 964 3.02 31.42 -14.94
C LEU A 964 4.13 30.76 -14.11
N ASP A 965 4.20 31.05 -12.80
CA ASP A 965 5.20 30.42 -11.92
C ASP A 965 4.92 28.91 -11.73
N ASN A 966 3.67 28.54 -11.45
CA ASN A 966 3.26 27.16 -11.22
C ASN A 966 3.43 26.24 -12.43
N GLU A 967 3.27 26.74 -13.66
CA GLU A 967 3.42 25.92 -14.87
C GLU A 967 4.89 25.82 -15.33
N ILE A 968 5.80 26.65 -14.79
CA ILE A 968 7.24 26.61 -15.12
C ILE A 968 8.03 25.72 -14.14
N VAL A 969 7.61 25.65 -12.88
CA VAL A 969 8.29 24.90 -11.80
C VAL A 969 8.30 23.35 -11.95
N PRO A 970 7.29 22.67 -12.53
CA PRO A 970 7.26 21.20 -12.58
C PRO A 970 8.36 20.58 -13.47
N CYS A 971 8.90 21.35 -14.43
CA CYS A 971 9.84 20.82 -15.42
C CYS A 971 11.26 20.53 -14.87
N LYS A 972 11.52 20.70 -13.57
CA LYS A 972 12.85 20.43 -12.98
C LYS A 972 12.96 19.13 -12.18
N GLN A 973 11.84 18.49 -11.83
CA GLN A 973 11.89 17.19 -11.15
C GLN A 973 11.80 16.02 -12.15
N GLU A 974 11.11 16.17 -13.28
CA GLU A 974 11.01 15.10 -14.30
C GLU A 974 12.27 14.92 -15.18
N ASN A 975 13.11 15.96 -15.30
CA ASN A 975 14.32 15.89 -16.14
C ASN A 975 15.46 15.05 -15.54
N VAL A 976 15.37 14.61 -14.28
CA VAL A 976 16.36 13.68 -13.70
C VAL A 976 16.03 12.23 -14.08
N ASP A 977 14.76 11.91 -14.35
CA ASP A 977 14.33 10.55 -14.67
C ASP A 977 14.15 10.33 -16.19
N GLN A 978 13.72 11.34 -16.97
CA GLN A 978 13.52 11.19 -18.43
C GLN A 978 14.81 11.34 -19.26
N GLN A 979 15.83 12.08 -18.78
CA GLN A 979 17.12 12.16 -19.49
C GLN A 979 17.96 10.88 -19.37
N GLN A 980 17.55 9.90 -18.54
CA GLN A 980 18.19 8.58 -18.53
C GLN A 980 17.61 7.60 -19.56
N GLU A 981 16.48 7.90 -20.20
CA GLU A 981 15.88 7.02 -21.22
C GLU A 981 16.25 7.43 -22.67
N ASP A 982 16.31 8.73 -22.99
CA ASP A 982 16.54 9.18 -24.37
C ASP A 982 18.02 9.13 -24.82
N ASP A 983 18.99 9.22 -23.89
CA ASP A 983 20.42 9.11 -24.23
C ASP A 983 20.92 7.65 -24.35
N ARG A 984 20.05 6.64 -24.21
CA ARG A 984 20.43 5.20 -24.23
C ARG A 984 20.34 4.50 -25.59
N LEU A 985 20.01 5.19 -26.68
CA LEU A 985 19.78 4.54 -27.99
C LEU A 985 20.40 5.26 -29.20
N GLU A 986 21.67 5.65 -29.11
CA GLU A 986 22.48 5.85 -30.32
C GLU A 986 23.57 4.77 -30.41
N VAL A 987 23.27 3.72 -31.18
CA VAL A 987 24.21 2.67 -31.56
C VAL A 987 24.80 3.04 -32.91
N ASP A 988 26.07 3.44 -32.92
CA ASP A 988 26.87 3.43 -34.15
C ASP A 988 27.13 1.98 -34.57
N ASN A 989 26.66 1.64 -35.77
CA ASN A 989 26.91 0.36 -36.42
C ASN A 989 28.34 0.30 -36.92
N ASP A 990 29.16 -0.58 -36.37
CA ASP A 990 30.28 -1.15 -37.10
C ASP A 990 30.20 -2.68 -37.01
N ASP A 991 29.78 -3.26 -38.13
CA ASP A 991 29.93 -4.68 -38.45
C ASP A 991 31.42 -5.02 -38.49
N ASP A 992 31.84 -6.11 -37.84
CA ASP A 992 32.84 -6.99 -38.44
C ASP A 992 32.78 -8.44 -37.92
N ASP A 993 32.99 -9.30 -38.90
CA ASP A 993 32.78 -10.73 -39.08
C ASP A 993 33.58 -11.70 -38.16
N PHE A 994 33.13 -12.96 -38.18
CA PHE A 994 33.85 -14.22 -37.94
C PHE A 994 34.04 -14.82 -36.52
N ASN A 995 33.27 -15.90 -36.26
CA ASN A 995 33.63 -17.32 -36.48
C ASN A 995 33.32 -18.30 -35.33
N ASP A 996 32.66 -19.37 -35.76
CA ASP A 996 32.20 -20.57 -35.08
C ASP A 996 33.33 -21.41 -34.43
N LYS A 997 33.32 -21.60 -33.10
CA LYS A 997 33.97 -22.72 -32.41
C LYS A 997 33.22 -23.11 -31.13
N ARG A 998 32.65 -24.32 -31.13
CA ARG A 998 32.26 -25.07 -29.94
C ARG A 998 33.47 -25.32 -29.04
N TYR A 999 33.43 -24.97 -27.76
CA TYR A 999 34.22 -25.62 -26.72
C TYR A 999 33.53 -25.60 -25.35
N GLN A 1000 33.72 -26.71 -24.65
CA GLN A 1000 33.39 -26.97 -23.24
C GLN A 1000 34.38 -26.26 -22.31
N ASP A 1001 33.87 -25.94 -21.11
CA ASP A 1001 34.54 -25.73 -19.82
C ASP A 1001 35.35 -24.45 -19.52
N GLN A 1002 35.15 -24.05 -18.25
CA GLN A 1002 35.91 -23.14 -17.37
C GLN A 1002 35.42 -21.68 -17.23
N VAL A 1003 35.08 -21.36 -15.99
CA VAL A 1003 34.71 -20.05 -15.46
C VAL A 1003 36.00 -19.38 -14.95
N ASP A 1004 36.53 -18.44 -15.70
CA ASP A 1004 37.50 -17.46 -15.19
C ASP A 1004 36.78 -16.13 -15.00
N VAL A 1005 36.60 -15.72 -13.75
CA VAL A 1005 36.04 -14.41 -13.38
C VAL A 1005 37.19 -13.45 -13.09
N ASP A 1006 37.33 -12.46 -13.96
CA ASP A 1006 38.27 -11.37 -13.83
C ASP A 1006 37.68 -10.33 -12.85
N LEU A 1007 38.18 -10.31 -11.61
CA LEU A 1007 37.70 -9.46 -10.52
C LEU A 1007 38.34 -8.06 -10.50
N GLU A 1008 39.17 -7.73 -11.50
CA GLU A 1008 39.95 -6.48 -11.53
C GLU A 1008 39.27 -5.31 -12.27
N LYS A 1009 38.05 -5.47 -12.79
CA LYS A 1009 37.39 -4.43 -13.62
C LYS A 1009 36.33 -3.56 -12.95
N ILE A 1010 36.12 -3.67 -11.64
CA ILE A 1010 35.29 -2.70 -10.90
C ILE A 1010 36.24 -1.81 -10.11
N LYS A 1011 36.58 -0.65 -10.68
CA LYS A 1011 37.17 0.44 -9.90
C LYS A 1011 36.03 1.17 -9.20
N ASP A 1012 36.11 1.19 -7.88
CA ASP A 1012 35.24 1.94 -6.97
C ASP A 1012 35.30 3.45 -7.30
N ASP A 1013 34.29 3.97 -7.99
CA ASP A 1013 34.11 5.43 -8.18
C ASP A 1013 32.95 6.00 -7.33
N GLU A 1014 32.33 5.22 -6.44
CA GLU A 1014 31.12 5.66 -5.69
C GLU A 1014 31.33 5.93 -4.18
N ASP A 1015 32.53 5.75 -3.63
CA ASP A 1015 32.75 5.76 -2.17
C ASP A 1015 32.85 7.15 -1.50
N GLN A 1016 32.56 8.26 -2.20
CA GLN A 1016 32.69 9.61 -1.60
C GLN A 1016 31.44 10.50 -1.61
N ASP A 1017 30.35 10.16 -2.31
CA ASP A 1017 29.30 11.17 -2.58
C ASP A 1017 27.97 10.98 -1.81
N ILE A 1018 27.86 9.96 -0.96
CA ILE A 1018 26.61 9.67 -0.21
C ILE A 1018 26.59 10.32 1.18
N ALA A 1019 27.76 10.46 1.83
CA ALA A 1019 27.86 11.04 3.17
C ALA A 1019 27.62 12.57 3.20
N ASP A 1020 27.99 13.29 2.14
CA ASP A 1020 27.86 14.75 2.07
C ASP A 1020 26.48 15.22 1.62
N ARG A 1021 25.74 14.42 0.84
CA ARG A 1021 24.37 14.77 0.40
C ARG A 1021 23.37 14.80 1.55
N PHE A 1022 23.52 13.95 2.55
CA PHE A 1022 22.65 13.94 3.74
C PHE A 1022 22.92 15.12 4.71
N ALA A 1023 24.15 15.64 4.76
CA ALA A 1023 24.51 16.74 5.65
C ALA A 1023 24.14 18.13 5.10
N VAL A 1024 24.09 18.30 3.77
CA VAL A 1024 23.76 19.57 3.11
C VAL A 1024 22.24 19.83 3.11
N PHE A 1025 21.42 18.78 3.02
CA PHE A 1025 19.96 18.89 2.96
C PHE A 1025 19.33 19.50 4.23
N PHE A 1026 19.84 19.17 5.42
CA PHE A 1026 19.32 19.71 6.69
C PHE A 1026 19.89 21.10 7.06
N ARG A 1027 20.97 21.54 6.42
CA ARG A 1027 21.66 22.80 6.78
C ARG A 1027 21.10 24.02 6.05
N HIS A 1028 20.38 23.82 4.95
CA HIS A 1028 19.83 24.92 4.13
C HIS A 1028 18.44 25.41 4.54
N LEU A 1029 17.81 24.80 5.56
CA LEU A 1029 16.42 25.10 5.92
C LEU A 1029 16.22 25.94 7.20
N SER A 1030 17.28 26.45 7.84
CA SER A 1030 17.15 27.07 9.18
C SER A 1030 17.78 28.45 9.39
N ILE A 1031 18.25 29.17 8.37
CA ILE A 1031 18.79 30.52 8.58
C ILE A 1031 18.47 31.43 7.40
N GLN A 1032 17.43 32.26 7.53
CA GLN A 1032 17.53 33.71 7.27
C GLN A 1032 16.18 34.43 7.45
N LEU A 1033 16.24 35.55 8.20
CA LEU A 1033 15.37 36.73 8.23
C LEU A 1033 14.45 36.89 9.47
N LEU A 1034 14.99 37.63 10.46
CA LEU A 1034 14.22 38.46 11.39
C LEU A 1034 15.00 39.75 11.63
N ASP A 1035 14.45 40.90 11.20
CA ASP A 1035 14.59 42.15 11.94
C ASP A 1035 13.38 43.06 11.63
N PRO A 1036 12.63 43.57 12.64
CA PRO A 1036 11.43 44.36 12.44
C PRO A 1036 11.67 45.85 12.71
N LYS A 1037 11.25 46.73 11.80
CA LYS A 1037 10.80 48.12 12.08
C LYS A 1037 10.38 48.85 10.79
N GLU A 1038 9.10 49.16 10.65
CA GLU A 1038 8.51 50.51 10.50
C GLU A 1038 7.09 50.44 9.92
N LYS A 1039 6.19 51.24 10.49
CA LYS A 1039 4.77 51.37 10.13
C LYS A 1039 4.57 52.50 9.10
N LYS A 1040 3.73 52.30 8.08
CA LYS A 1040 2.48 53.06 7.79
C LYS A 1040 1.90 52.79 6.38
N ASP A 1041 0.56 52.83 6.35
CA ASP A 1041 -0.41 52.76 5.24
C ASP A 1041 -0.77 51.38 4.67
N LYS A 1042 -1.98 50.93 5.05
CA LYS A 1042 -2.53 49.60 4.79
C LYS A 1042 -3.11 49.50 3.38
N GLY A 1043 -2.29 49.04 2.44
CA GLY A 1043 -2.73 48.46 1.16
C GLY A 1043 -2.91 46.94 1.26
N LEU A 1044 -3.30 46.30 0.15
CA LEU A 1044 -3.45 44.83 0.05
C LEU A 1044 -2.26 44.03 0.61
N ALA A 1045 -1.06 44.64 0.62
CA ALA A 1045 0.19 44.10 1.14
C ALA A 1045 0.18 43.71 2.63
N ASP A 1046 -0.75 44.22 3.45
CA ASP A 1046 -0.83 43.92 4.89
C ASP A 1046 -1.86 42.82 5.24
N LEU A 1047 -2.59 42.26 4.26
CA LEU A 1047 -3.69 41.29 4.49
C LEU A 1047 -3.39 39.85 4.04
N GLU A 1048 -2.37 39.62 3.21
CA GLU A 1048 -2.07 38.31 2.62
C GLU A 1048 -0.58 37.93 2.80
N THR A 1049 -0.06 37.96 4.03
CA THR A 1049 1.26 37.33 4.33
C THR A 1049 1.10 35.83 4.55
N GLY A 1050 1.68 35.03 3.67
CA GLY A 1050 1.76 33.57 3.79
C GLY A 1050 0.75 32.84 2.90
N SER A 1051 1.00 32.78 1.59
CA SER A 1051 0.13 32.05 0.67
C SER A 1051 0.87 31.50 -0.55
N THR A 1052 1.35 30.25 -0.47
CA THR A 1052 1.37 29.33 -1.63
C THR A 1052 1.47 27.84 -1.26
N LEU A 1053 1.88 27.44 -0.04
CA LEU A 1053 2.12 26.01 0.27
C LEU A 1053 0.95 25.26 0.96
N TYR A 1054 0.07 25.94 1.69
CA TYR A 1054 -0.71 25.27 2.74
C TYR A 1054 -2.07 24.68 2.34
N MET A 1055 -2.63 24.98 1.17
CA MET A 1055 -3.90 24.37 0.74
C MET A 1055 -3.73 23.07 -0.08
N SER A 1056 -2.54 22.81 -0.61
CA SER A 1056 -2.19 21.51 -1.20
C SER A 1056 -1.77 20.49 -0.13
N GLU A 1057 -1.22 20.92 1.01
CA GLU A 1057 -0.73 20.02 2.07
C GLU A 1057 -1.79 19.64 3.13
N PHE A 1058 -2.80 20.49 3.39
CA PHE A 1058 -3.78 20.21 4.48
C PHE A 1058 -5.06 19.50 4.04
N LEU A 1059 -5.26 19.31 2.74
CA LEU A 1059 -6.17 18.29 2.24
C LEU A 1059 -5.30 17.08 1.93
N ASP A 1060 -5.20 16.17 2.89
CA ASP A 1060 -4.55 14.85 2.78
C ASP A 1060 -5.30 13.98 1.76
N PHE A 1061 -5.28 14.43 0.50
CA PHE A 1061 -5.34 13.58 -0.66
C PHE A 1061 -3.88 13.39 -1.05
N ASN A 1062 -3.24 12.36 -0.52
CA ASN A 1062 -2.08 11.72 -1.16
C ASN A 1062 -2.53 11.12 -2.50
N GLN A 1063 -2.99 11.96 -3.41
CA GLN A 1063 -3.31 11.62 -4.77
C GLN A 1063 -2.12 12.06 -5.59
N GLU A 1064 -1.51 11.08 -6.27
CA GLU A 1064 -0.50 11.22 -7.28
C GLU A 1064 -0.67 12.54 -8.06
N VAL A 1065 0.44 13.24 -8.30
CA VAL A 1065 0.51 14.57 -8.96
C VAL A 1065 0.04 14.52 -10.44
N GLY A 1066 -0.65 13.46 -10.85
CA GLY A 1066 -1.17 13.18 -12.18
C GLY A 1066 -2.70 13.03 -12.28
N GLU A 1067 -3.51 13.59 -11.36
CA GLU A 1067 -4.96 13.72 -11.67
C GLU A 1067 -5.17 14.76 -12.81
N GLU A 1068 -5.06 14.25 -14.03
CA GLU A 1068 -5.60 14.85 -15.25
C GLU A 1068 -7.06 15.25 -15.01
N CYS A 1069 -7.53 16.33 -15.63
CA CYS A 1069 -8.98 16.57 -15.65
C CYS A 1069 -9.68 15.33 -16.18
N ASP A 1070 -10.88 15.06 -15.68
CA ASP A 1070 -11.71 13.97 -16.21
C ASP A 1070 -11.63 13.92 -17.75
N GLU A 1071 -11.18 12.78 -18.27
CA GLU A 1071 -10.82 12.56 -19.68
C GLU A 1071 -11.95 13.05 -20.60
N THR A 1072 -13.20 12.86 -20.17
CA THR A 1072 -14.41 13.29 -20.87
C THR A 1072 -14.40 14.77 -21.26
N THR A 1073 -13.88 15.65 -20.41
CA THR A 1073 -13.91 17.10 -20.67
C THR A 1073 -12.86 17.53 -21.70
N GLU A 1074 -11.68 16.94 -21.65
CA GLU A 1074 -10.61 17.21 -22.62
C GLU A 1074 -10.95 16.60 -24.00
N GLU A 1075 -11.59 15.42 -24.02
CA GLU A 1075 -12.16 14.84 -25.24
C GLU A 1075 -13.20 15.75 -25.90
N ASP A 1076 -14.09 16.37 -25.11
CA ASP A 1076 -15.12 17.28 -25.62
C ASP A 1076 -14.53 18.54 -26.26
N LEU A 1077 -13.52 19.13 -25.62
CA LEU A 1077 -12.80 20.26 -26.19
C LEU A 1077 -12.13 19.88 -27.52
N THR A 1078 -11.59 18.67 -27.60
CA THR A 1078 -10.97 18.12 -28.82
C THR A 1078 -11.99 17.94 -29.94
N TYR A 1079 -13.16 17.37 -29.63
CA TYR A 1079 -14.28 17.25 -30.57
C TYR A 1079 -14.73 18.63 -31.09
N LEU A 1080 -14.87 19.59 -30.18
CA LEU A 1080 -15.25 20.97 -30.50
C LEU A 1080 -14.15 21.75 -31.22
N LYS A 1081 -12.98 21.15 -31.45
CA LYS A 1081 -11.80 21.77 -32.07
C LYS A 1081 -11.46 23.10 -31.40
N ASP A 1082 -11.47 23.12 -30.07
CA ASP A 1082 -11.27 24.33 -29.30
C ASP A 1082 -9.90 24.95 -29.62
N PRO A 1083 -9.83 26.24 -30.00
CA PRO A 1083 -8.58 26.89 -30.37
C PRO A 1083 -7.55 26.89 -29.22
N CYS A 1084 -7.99 26.69 -27.97
CA CYS A 1084 -7.12 26.73 -26.80
C CYS A 1084 -6.31 25.45 -26.56
N LEU A 1085 -6.60 24.34 -27.24
CA LEU A 1085 -5.90 23.06 -27.02
C LEU A 1085 -4.42 23.10 -27.43
N ASN A 1086 -4.11 23.79 -28.52
CA ASN A 1086 -2.76 23.86 -29.08
C ASN A 1086 -1.93 25.02 -28.50
N ILE A 1087 -2.47 25.73 -27.51
CA ILE A 1087 -1.80 26.87 -26.90
C ILE A 1087 -0.76 26.38 -25.88
N ASN A 1088 0.49 26.82 -26.02
CA ASN A 1088 1.44 26.77 -24.92
C ASN A 1088 1.10 27.91 -23.94
N LEU A 1089 0.53 27.56 -22.79
CA LEU A 1089 0.04 28.53 -21.81
C LEU A 1089 1.16 29.42 -21.29
N VAL A 1090 2.35 28.86 -21.04
CA VAL A 1090 3.53 29.61 -20.55
C VAL A 1090 3.96 30.65 -21.57
N ASP A 1091 4.09 30.27 -22.84
CA ASP A 1091 4.50 31.20 -23.90
C ASP A 1091 3.46 32.30 -24.11
N THR A 1092 2.18 31.95 -24.06
CA THR A 1092 1.07 32.89 -24.22
C THR A 1092 1.01 33.88 -23.06
N LEU A 1093 1.24 33.43 -21.82
CA LEU A 1093 1.32 34.30 -20.65
C LEU A 1093 2.55 35.24 -20.73
N LYS A 1094 3.71 34.73 -21.15
CA LYS A 1094 4.91 35.56 -21.39
C LYS A 1094 4.67 36.63 -22.44
N GLU A 1095 4.04 36.25 -23.56
CA GLU A 1095 3.68 37.18 -24.63
C GLU A 1095 2.68 38.22 -24.11
N PHE A 1096 1.65 37.80 -23.38
CA PHE A 1096 0.65 38.66 -22.77
C PHE A 1096 1.28 39.73 -21.88
N PHE A 1097 2.14 39.34 -20.93
CA PHE A 1097 2.82 40.28 -20.04
C PHE A 1097 3.82 41.19 -20.78
N THR A 1098 4.54 40.66 -21.78
CA THR A 1098 5.46 41.44 -22.61
C THR A 1098 4.70 42.49 -23.43
N ASN A 1099 3.54 42.13 -23.96
CA ASN A 1099 2.66 43.04 -24.69
C ASN A 1099 2.07 44.11 -23.77
N LEU A 1100 1.67 43.76 -22.54
CA LEU A 1100 1.24 44.74 -21.53
C LEU A 1100 2.36 45.73 -21.19
N GLN A 1101 3.61 45.26 -21.05
CA GLN A 1101 4.75 46.13 -20.76
C GLN A 1101 5.06 47.10 -21.91
N LYS A 1102 4.87 46.68 -23.17
CA LYS A 1102 5.16 47.49 -24.36
C LYS A 1102 4.02 48.44 -24.74
N ASN A 1103 2.79 47.94 -24.76
CA ASN A 1103 1.65 48.64 -25.36
C ASN A 1103 0.75 49.32 -24.32
N ASP A 1104 0.75 48.85 -23.07
CA ASP A 1104 -0.17 49.28 -22.00
C ASP A 1104 0.56 49.58 -20.68
N GLN A 1105 1.76 50.16 -20.78
CA GLN A 1105 2.70 50.30 -19.67
C GLN A 1105 2.12 51.05 -18.47
N GLU A 1106 1.35 52.13 -18.67
CA GLU A 1106 0.78 52.92 -17.58
C GLU A 1106 -0.28 52.15 -16.79
N TYR A 1107 -1.19 51.46 -17.51
CA TYR A 1107 -2.23 50.64 -16.90
C TYR A 1107 -1.61 49.44 -16.17
N PHE A 1108 -0.61 48.79 -16.78
CA PHE A 1108 0.10 47.69 -16.15
C PHE A 1108 0.83 48.13 -14.88
N LYS A 1109 1.55 49.26 -14.91
CA LYS A 1109 2.19 49.85 -13.71
C LYS A 1109 1.16 50.21 -12.63
N PHE A 1110 -0.02 50.71 -13.01
CA PHE A 1110 -1.11 50.98 -12.07
C PHE A 1110 -1.59 49.70 -11.38
N CYS A 1111 -1.84 48.63 -12.13
CA CYS A 1111 -2.28 47.35 -11.57
C CYS A 1111 -1.20 46.70 -10.69
N LEU A 1112 0.07 46.72 -11.10
CA LEU A 1112 1.18 46.15 -10.32
C LEU A 1112 1.34 46.80 -8.95
N ARG A 1113 1.07 48.12 -8.81
CA ARG A 1113 1.14 48.83 -7.52
C ARG A 1113 0.12 48.33 -6.48
N HIS A 1114 -0.93 47.66 -6.93
CA HIS A 1114 -2.01 47.16 -6.08
C HIS A 1114 -1.89 45.65 -5.79
N LEU A 1115 -0.86 44.97 -6.32
CA LEU A 1115 -0.56 43.57 -6.06
C LEU A 1115 0.35 43.39 -4.84
N LEU A 1116 0.42 42.15 -4.34
CA LEU A 1116 1.37 41.75 -3.30
C LEU A 1116 2.81 41.82 -3.81
N LYS A 1117 3.75 42.09 -2.90
CA LYS A 1117 5.18 42.04 -3.19
C LYS A 1117 5.61 40.65 -3.67
N GLU A 1118 5.03 39.59 -3.09
CA GLU A 1118 5.29 38.21 -3.48
C GLU A 1118 4.93 37.96 -4.95
N ASP A 1119 3.73 38.36 -5.39
CA ASP A 1119 3.30 38.22 -6.79
C ASP A 1119 4.22 39.02 -7.73
N ILE A 1120 4.62 40.24 -7.35
CA ILE A 1120 5.56 41.04 -8.15
C ILE A 1120 6.92 40.33 -8.27
N LEU A 1121 7.42 39.73 -7.17
CA LEU A 1121 8.66 38.97 -7.18
C LEU A 1121 8.56 37.73 -8.07
N LEU A 1122 7.42 37.01 -8.04
CA LEU A 1122 7.16 35.88 -8.93
C LEU A 1122 7.21 36.31 -10.40
N LEU A 1123 6.56 37.42 -10.75
CA LEU A 1123 6.59 37.96 -12.10
C LEU A 1123 8.02 38.36 -12.53
N GLN A 1124 8.80 38.96 -11.62
CA GLN A 1124 10.18 39.38 -11.88
C GLN A 1124 11.15 38.22 -12.14
N LYS A 1125 10.86 37.01 -11.62
CA LYS A 1125 11.65 35.81 -11.95
C LYS A 1125 11.61 35.51 -13.45
N HIS A 1126 10.46 35.74 -14.08
CA HIS A 1126 10.19 35.29 -15.45
C HIS A 1126 10.22 36.43 -16.47
N ILE A 1127 9.95 37.67 -16.06
CA ILE A 1127 9.84 38.83 -16.96
C ILE A 1127 10.62 40.01 -16.38
N LYS A 1128 11.54 40.57 -17.18
CA LYS A 1128 12.32 41.75 -16.81
C LYS A 1128 11.44 43.00 -16.83
N LEU A 1129 10.94 43.38 -15.65
CA LEU A 1129 10.25 44.66 -15.47
C LEU A 1129 11.27 45.80 -15.55
N ASN A 1130 11.11 46.70 -16.53
CA ASN A 1130 11.89 47.95 -16.56
C ASN A 1130 11.42 48.84 -15.41
N SER A 1131 12.35 49.22 -14.53
CA SER A 1131 12.15 50.09 -13.34
C SER A 1131 11.28 51.30 -13.62
#